data_AF-A0A1I3VF63-F1
#
_entry.id   AF-A0A1I3VF63-F1
#
_cell.length_a   1.000
_cell.length_b   1.000
_cell.length_c   1.000
_cell.angle_alpha   90.00
_cell.angle_beta   90.00
_cell.angle_gamma   90.00
#
_symmetry.space_group_name_H-M   'P 1'
#
loop_
_entity.id
_entity.type
_entity.pdbx_description
1 polymer ?
#
loop_
_entity_poly.entity_id
_entity_poly.type
_entity_poly.pdbx_seq_one_letter_code
_entity_poly.pdbx_strand_id
1 'polypeptide(L)'
;MRASSCRRRAAARVKPVVVVKSGRMAQGAKAAATHTGALAGSDAVYDAAFRRAGVLRVADLRELFDCAETLGRVESPAGKRLAILTNGGGIGVLAIDRLVELGGIPAPMTDETRSKLAAVLPSTWSGANPVNIVGDADAGRYAAALEVLLADPGNDAILVLNVQTAIASAVDIAETVTARVKTYREQHRSWAKPVLAAWVGADQRIIETLSGAGIPNYPTEDDAVRGFMHLVRHREVIEELSQVPPAMPDTFVPDVEAARTIVTGAIADGRKWLEPVEIKHLLEAYDIAMVPTYAAANVEEAVSCANEMFAQGSTVVLKIMSRDIVHKSDVGGVVLNLTTPEAVRAAAANILARARKLRPEARIAGVIVQAMVVKAKARELILGLADDPIFGTVVVFGRGGTAVEIINDKALALPPLDLQLARDLIERTRVSRLLRAYPDVPAVKQDAVATVLVKLAQMAADIPEIREFDINPLLADETGVTAVDARVAVGSPQRLFVGPGLANFAVRAYPSQWERHLQLKDGWRIFVRPLRPEDEPTIHEFLRHVTSHDLRLRFFAPMKEFTHEFIARLTQLDYARAMAFIALDEATHEMVGVVRIHSDSIYESGEYAILLRSDLKGRGLGWVLMQLIIEYARSEGLKAISCDVLQENTVMLDMCRQLGFDVKPDPAEPDICDVRLKL
;
A
#
# COMPACT_ATOMS: atom_id res chain seq x y z
N MET A 1 -15.67 -1.06 -12.39
CA MET A 1 -14.45 -0.53 -11.70
C MET A 1 -13.88 -1.47 -10.63
N ARG A 2 -14.68 -2.19 -9.84
CA ARG A 2 -14.16 -3.14 -8.82
C ARG A 2 -13.30 -4.27 -9.41
N ALA A 3 -13.79 -4.94 -10.45
CA ALA A 3 -13.01 -5.89 -11.26
C ALA A 3 -11.76 -5.31 -11.95
N SER A 4 -11.67 -3.97 -12.03
CA SER A 4 -10.55 -3.29 -12.69
C SER A 4 -9.41 -2.91 -11.75
N SER A 5 -9.60 -2.83 -10.42
CA SER A 5 -8.48 -2.62 -9.48
C SER A 5 -7.63 -3.88 -9.36
N CYS A 6 -8.26 -5.04 -9.17
CA CYS A 6 -7.64 -6.37 -9.18
C CYS A 6 -6.90 -6.69 -10.51
N ARG A 7 -7.56 -6.47 -11.67
CA ARG A 7 -6.91 -6.61 -12.99
C ARG A 7 -5.74 -5.64 -13.16
N ARG A 8 -5.89 -4.40 -12.68
CA ARG A 8 -4.81 -3.40 -12.73
C ARG A 8 -3.65 -3.79 -11.84
N ARG A 9 -3.87 -4.41 -10.68
CA ARG A 9 -2.79 -4.92 -9.82
C ARG A 9 -1.99 -6.02 -10.49
N ALA A 10 -2.66 -7.02 -11.07
CA ALA A 10 -1.99 -8.07 -11.83
C ALA A 10 -1.27 -7.53 -13.09
N ALA A 11 -1.84 -6.51 -13.75
CA ALA A 11 -1.23 -5.87 -14.91
C ALA A 11 -0.05 -4.96 -14.54
N ALA A 12 -0.19 -4.13 -13.50
CA ALA A 12 0.80 -3.17 -12.99
C ALA A 12 2.10 -3.85 -12.54
N ARG A 13 2.00 -5.09 -12.08
CA ARG A 13 3.13 -5.94 -11.68
C ARG A 13 3.96 -6.46 -12.86
N VAL A 14 3.43 -6.41 -14.08
CA VAL A 14 4.07 -6.93 -15.30
C VAL A 14 4.39 -5.80 -16.28
N LYS A 15 3.50 -4.82 -16.37
CA LYS A 15 3.64 -3.65 -17.23
C LYS A 15 3.21 -2.43 -16.44
N PRO A 16 3.92 -1.31 -16.58
CA PRO A 16 3.50 -0.06 -15.97
C PRO A 16 2.06 0.30 -16.37
N VAL A 17 1.19 0.51 -15.38
CA VAL A 17 -0.19 0.98 -15.61
C VAL A 17 -0.29 2.42 -15.16
N VAL A 18 -0.52 3.32 -16.13
CA VAL A 18 -0.65 4.76 -15.90
C VAL A 18 -2.13 5.16 -15.99
N VAL A 19 -2.61 6.00 -15.07
CA VAL A 19 -4.00 6.48 -15.04
C VAL A 19 -4.07 7.99 -14.85
N VAL A 20 -4.82 8.64 -15.75
CA VAL A 20 -5.36 10.00 -15.55
C VAL A 20 -6.77 9.86 -14.98
N LYS A 21 -7.01 10.44 -13.80
CA LYS A 21 -8.35 10.47 -13.18
C LYS A 21 -8.99 11.84 -13.36
N SER A 22 -10.08 11.91 -14.12
CA SER A 22 -10.94 13.10 -14.20
C SER A 22 -11.86 13.24 -12.99
N GLY A 23 -12.41 14.43 -12.74
CA GLY A 23 -13.37 14.67 -11.63
C GLY A 23 -12.73 14.57 -10.24
N ARG A 24 -11.53 15.14 -10.07
CA ARG A 24 -10.75 15.12 -8.82
C ARG A 24 -11.33 16.02 -7.73
N MET A 25 -11.94 17.13 -8.14
CA MET A 25 -12.50 18.14 -7.25
C MET A 25 -13.98 17.84 -7.02
N ALA A 26 -14.28 16.96 -6.07
CA ALA A 26 -15.64 16.82 -5.57
C ALA A 26 -15.93 17.96 -4.57
N GLN A 27 -16.71 18.96 -4.98
CA GLN A 27 -17.45 19.78 -4.02
C GLN A 27 -18.52 18.88 -3.38
N GLY A 28 -18.16 18.08 -2.37
CA GLY A 28 -19.15 17.19 -1.74
C GLY A 28 -18.59 16.05 -0.92
N ALA A 29 -18.23 16.34 0.33
CA ALA A 29 -18.26 15.37 1.43
C ALA A 29 -19.12 15.96 2.56
N LYS A 30 -20.41 16.22 2.28
CA LYS A 30 -21.35 16.81 3.26
C LYS A 30 -22.19 15.79 4.03
N ALA A 31 -21.87 14.49 3.95
CA ALA A 31 -22.72 13.42 4.49
C ALA A 31 -22.00 12.41 5.42
N ALA A 32 -20.77 12.68 5.83
CA ALA A 32 -20.04 11.78 6.72
C ALA A 32 -20.42 11.99 8.19
N ALA A 33 -20.47 10.91 8.97
CA ALA A 33 -20.93 10.94 10.35
C ALA A 33 -19.79 11.17 11.37
N THR A 34 -18.54 10.87 10.97
CA THR A 34 -17.29 11.09 11.73
C THR A 34 -16.33 12.05 11.01
N HIS A 35 -15.31 12.56 11.72
CA HIS A 35 -14.27 13.37 11.08
C HIS A 35 -13.49 12.54 10.05
N THR A 36 -13.15 11.29 10.36
CA THR A 36 -12.47 10.38 9.42
C THR A 36 -13.29 10.12 8.16
N GLY A 37 -14.60 9.92 8.28
CA GLY A 37 -15.51 9.83 7.15
C GLY A 37 -15.52 11.10 6.29
N ALA A 38 -15.53 12.29 6.91
CA ALA A 38 -15.49 13.57 6.18
C ALA A 38 -14.14 13.79 5.49
N LEU A 39 -13.07 13.28 6.10
CA LEU A 39 -11.71 13.36 5.58
C LEU A 39 -11.46 12.36 4.44
N ALA A 40 -12.22 11.28 4.35
CA ALA A 40 -12.17 10.32 3.25
C ALA A 40 -12.88 10.84 1.98
N GLY A 41 -12.33 11.91 1.41
CA GLY A 41 -12.78 12.41 0.11
C GLY A 41 -12.57 11.36 -0.99
N SER A 42 -13.55 11.23 -1.90
CA SER A 42 -13.55 10.17 -2.92
C SER A 42 -12.24 10.10 -3.71
N ASP A 43 -11.66 11.25 -4.10
CA ASP A 43 -10.40 11.27 -4.84
C ASP A 43 -9.20 10.75 -4.04
N ALA A 44 -9.15 10.99 -2.73
CA ALA A 44 -8.10 10.47 -1.86
C ALA A 44 -8.22 8.95 -1.67
N VAL A 45 -9.46 8.42 -1.64
CA VAL A 45 -9.70 6.96 -1.63
C VAL A 45 -9.24 6.33 -2.94
N TYR A 46 -9.56 6.94 -4.09
CA TYR A 46 -9.06 6.49 -5.39
C TYR A 46 -7.52 6.51 -5.45
N ASP A 47 -6.91 7.54 -4.88
CA ASP A 47 -5.45 7.66 -4.80
C ASP A 47 -4.83 6.52 -3.98
N ALA A 48 -5.42 6.20 -2.82
CA ALA A 48 -5.03 5.05 -2.01
C ALA A 48 -5.22 3.72 -2.77
N ALA A 49 -6.33 3.57 -3.51
CA ALA A 49 -6.60 2.38 -4.31
C ALA A 49 -5.63 2.21 -5.48
N PHE A 50 -5.25 3.29 -6.16
CA PHE A 50 -4.27 3.24 -7.23
C PHE A 50 -2.89 2.85 -6.70
N ARG A 51 -2.42 3.45 -5.60
CA ARG A 51 -1.17 3.03 -4.96
C ARG A 51 -1.19 1.56 -4.55
N ARG A 52 -2.27 1.12 -3.89
CA ARG A 52 -2.42 -0.28 -3.46
C ARG A 52 -2.44 -1.27 -4.62
N ALA A 53 -2.91 -0.84 -5.80
CA ALA A 53 -2.89 -1.62 -7.03
C ALA A 53 -1.60 -1.43 -7.85
N GLY A 54 -0.66 -0.61 -7.40
CA GLY A 54 0.54 -0.22 -8.12
C GLY A 54 0.31 0.53 -9.44
N VAL A 55 -0.79 1.28 -9.51
CA VAL A 55 -1.11 2.12 -10.66
C VAL A 55 -0.46 3.49 -10.46
N LEU A 56 0.33 3.92 -11.43
CA LEU A 56 0.89 5.26 -11.47
C LEU A 56 -0.18 6.27 -11.85
N ARG A 57 -0.54 7.12 -10.90
CA ARG A 57 -1.45 8.23 -11.15
C ARG A 57 -0.69 9.44 -11.68
N VAL A 58 -1.22 10.04 -12.74
CA VAL A 58 -0.76 11.28 -13.35
C VAL A 58 -1.90 12.32 -13.37
N ALA A 59 -1.54 13.60 -13.42
CA ALA A 59 -2.42 14.74 -13.26
C ALA A 59 -3.21 15.07 -14.53
N ASP A 60 -2.62 14.86 -15.71
CA ASP A 60 -3.18 15.23 -17.00
C ASP A 60 -2.65 14.36 -18.15
N LEU A 61 -3.16 14.61 -19.35
CA LEU A 61 -2.82 13.83 -20.55
C LEU A 61 -1.36 14.05 -20.99
N ARG A 62 -0.79 15.23 -20.75
CA ARG A 62 0.62 15.49 -21.12
C ARG A 62 1.52 14.62 -20.27
N GLU A 63 1.34 14.64 -18.95
CA GLU A 63 2.09 13.80 -18.02
C GLU A 63 1.88 12.30 -18.31
N LEU A 64 0.69 11.88 -18.79
CA LEU A 64 0.47 10.50 -19.24
C LEU A 64 1.35 10.12 -20.44
N PHE A 65 1.45 10.99 -21.45
CA PHE A 65 2.31 10.73 -22.61
C PHE A 65 3.79 10.76 -22.23
N ASP A 66 4.21 11.71 -21.39
CA ASP A 66 5.60 11.76 -20.88
C ASP A 66 5.94 10.48 -20.09
N CYS A 67 5.02 10.03 -19.24
CA CYS A 67 5.16 8.80 -18.48
C CYS A 67 5.27 7.57 -19.40
N ALA A 68 4.43 7.48 -20.43
CA ALA A 68 4.46 6.40 -21.42
C ALA A 68 5.76 6.40 -22.25
N GLU A 69 6.24 7.58 -22.66
CA GLU A 69 7.48 7.75 -23.40
C GLU A 69 8.69 7.29 -22.57
N THR A 70 8.66 7.53 -21.26
CA THR A 70 9.74 7.11 -20.36
C THR A 70 9.69 5.60 -20.09
N LEU A 71 8.55 5.12 -19.60
CA LEU A 71 8.36 3.74 -19.14
C LEU A 71 8.43 2.72 -20.28
N GLY A 72 8.14 3.14 -21.52
CA GLY A 72 8.24 2.30 -22.70
C GLY A 72 9.66 2.17 -23.27
N ARG A 73 10.61 3.02 -22.85
CA ARG A 73 11.94 3.12 -23.49
C ARG A 73 13.11 2.79 -22.58
N VAL A 74 12.97 2.94 -21.27
CA VAL A 74 14.05 2.70 -20.31
C VAL A 74 13.60 1.87 -19.13
N GLU A 75 14.52 1.05 -18.64
CA GLU A 75 14.36 0.32 -17.39
C GLU A 75 14.39 1.29 -16.19
N SER A 76 13.78 0.85 -15.08
CA SER A 76 13.71 1.68 -13.87
C SER A 76 15.10 1.81 -13.22
N PRO A 77 15.49 3.00 -12.74
CA PRO A 77 16.79 3.22 -12.12
C PRO A 77 16.93 2.40 -10.83
N ALA A 78 18.17 2.20 -10.37
CA ALA A 78 18.45 1.52 -9.11
C ALA A 78 17.91 2.29 -7.88
N GLY A 79 17.71 3.60 -8.02
CA GLY A 79 17.27 4.48 -6.97
C GLY A 79 16.88 5.85 -7.52
N LYS A 80 16.89 6.86 -6.66
CA LYS A 80 16.41 8.22 -6.96
C LYS A 80 17.50 9.28 -7.04
N ARG A 81 18.77 8.87 -7.21
CA ARG A 81 19.92 9.77 -7.36
C ARG A 81 20.12 10.15 -8.82
N LEU A 82 19.87 11.40 -9.18
CA LEU A 82 20.00 11.91 -10.55
C LEU A 82 21.27 12.75 -10.70
N ALA A 83 22.14 12.39 -11.62
CA ALA A 83 23.23 13.26 -12.08
C ALA A 83 22.73 14.14 -13.23
N ILE A 84 23.00 15.44 -13.17
CA ILE A 84 22.56 16.40 -14.20
C ILE A 84 23.81 16.95 -14.90
N LEU A 85 23.88 16.76 -16.21
CA LEU A 85 24.93 17.31 -17.09
C LEU A 85 24.34 18.44 -17.91
N THR A 86 24.92 19.63 -17.89
CA THR A 86 24.34 20.80 -18.57
C THR A 86 25.38 21.79 -19.09
N ASN A 87 25.13 22.41 -20.24
CA ASN A 87 25.87 23.60 -20.69
C ASN A 87 25.25 24.93 -20.20
N GLY A 88 24.11 24.89 -19.51
CA GLY A 88 23.39 26.06 -19.01
C GLY A 88 23.17 25.99 -17.49
N GLY A 89 23.87 26.83 -16.73
CA GLY A 89 23.76 26.83 -15.26
C GLY A 89 22.33 27.06 -14.75
N GLY A 90 21.58 27.98 -15.38
CA GLY A 90 20.20 28.30 -14.97
C GLY A 90 19.23 27.12 -15.10
N ILE A 91 19.23 26.43 -16.24
CA ILE A 91 18.37 25.25 -16.45
C ILE A 91 18.80 24.08 -15.55
N GLY A 92 20.10 23.93 -15.27
CA GLY A 92 20.58 22.95 -14.32
C GLY A 92 20.04 23.17 -12.90
N VAL A 93 19.98 24.43 -12.43
CA VAL A 93 19.42 24.77 -11.12
C VAL A 93 17.90 24.51 -11.08
N LEU A 94 17.16 24.91 -12.11
CA LEU A 94 15.72 24.62 -12.21
C LEU A 94 15.44 23.11 -12.16
N ALA A 95 16.28 22.30 -12.81
CA ALA A 95 16.18 20.85 -12.76
C ALA A 95 16.44 20.28 -11.35
N ILE A 96 17.42 20.83 -10.61
CA ILE A 96 17.68 20.44 -9.21
C ILE A 96 16.52 20.82 -8.30
N ASP A 97 16.02 22.05 -8.40
CA ASP A 97 14.89 22.52 -7.60
C ASP A 97 13.70 21.59 -7.78
N ARG A 98 13.36 21.29 -9.04
CA ARG A 98 12.26 20.37 -9.36
C ARG A 98 12.50 18.95 -8.88
N LEU A 99 13.74 18.46 -8.99
CA LEU A 99 14.11 17.12 -8.52
C LEU A 99 13.86 16.99 -7.01
N VAL A 100 14.31 17.97 -6.24
CA VAL A 100 14.15 18.01 -4.78
C VAL A 100 12.68 18.18 -4.39
N GLU A 101 11.93 19.04 -5.09
CA GLU A 101 10.48 19.21 -4.88
C GLU A 101 9.70 17.91 -5.04
N LEU A 102 10.08 17.08 -6.01
CA LEU A 102 9.44 15.78 -6.28
C LEU A 102 9.97 14.64 -5.40
N GLY A 103 10.94 14.90 -4.53
CA GLY A 103 11.53 13.94 -3.60
C GLY A 103 12.70 13.13 -4.16
N GLY A 104 13.21 13.48 -5.34
CA GLY A 104 14.45 12.95 -5.88
C GLY A 104 15.68 13.51 -5.17
N ILE A 105 16.83 12.86 -5.37
CA ILE A 105 18.08 13.21 -4.71
C ILE A 105 19.09 13.65 -5.77
N PRO A 106 19.67 14.86 -5.69
CA PRO A 106 20.85 15.19 -6.49
C PRO A 106 21.96 14.19 -6.20
N ALA A 107 22.45 13.49 -7.22
CA ALA A 107 23.53 12.52 -7.04
C ALA A 107 24.75 13.16 -6.37
N PRO A 108 25.29 12.56 -5.29
CA PRO A 108 26.47 13.08 -4.62
C PRO A 108 27.70 12.95 -5.51
N MET A 109 28.54 13.98 -5.54
CA MET A 109 29.79 13.97 -6.30
C MET A 109 30.93 13.54 -5.38
N THR A 110 31.34 12.27 -5.49
CA THR A 110 32.51 11.73 -4.78
C THR A 110 33.79 12.45 -5.21
N ASP A 111 34.82 12.41 -4.36
CA ASP A 111 36.10 13.04 -4.68
C ASP A 111 36.75 12.43 -5.94
N GLU A 112 36.55 11.14 -6.17
CA GLU A 112 37.00 10.45 -7.37
C GLU A 112 36.29 10.99 -8.64
N THR A 113 34.96 11.06 -8.63
CA THR A 113 34.17 11.58 -9.76
C THR A 113 34.51 13.04 -10.02
N ARG A 114 34.67 13.85 -8.97
CA ARG A 114 35.09 15.25 -9.06
C ARG A 114 36.47 15.39 -9.70
N SER A 115 37.43 14.53 -9.33
CA SER A 115 38.78 14.54 -9.91
C SER A 115 38.77 14.18 -11.40
N LYS A 116 38.03 13.13 -11.78
CA LYS A 116 37.88 12.72 -13.19
C LYS A 116 37.21 13.79 -14.04
N LEU A 117 36.15 14.43 -13.52
CA LEU A 117 35.48 15.55 -14.21
C LEU A 117 36.40 16.77 -14.33
N ALA A 118 37.14 17.13 -13.28
CA ALA A 118 38.07 18.26 -13.32
C ALA A 118 39.22 18.07 -14.33
N ALA A 119 39.58 16.84 -14.68
CA ALA A 119 40.59 16.55 -15.69
C ALA A 119 40.09 16.80 -17.13
N VAL A 120 38.78 16.79 -17.35
CA VAL A 120 38.16 16.94 -18.69
C VAL A 120 37.35 18.22 -18.86
N LEU A 121 37.09 18.95 -17.77
CA LEU A 121 36.31 20.18 -17.75
C LEU A 121 37.18 21.41 -17.50
N PRO A 122 36.77 22.61 -17.98
CA PRO A 122 37.43 23.86 -17.67
C PRO A 122 37.48 24.13 -16.17
N SER A 123 38.49 24.84 -15.67
CA SER A 123 38.63 25.17 -14.25
C SER A 123 37.45 25.96 -13.65
N THR A 124 36.58 26.52 -14.50
CA THR A 124 35.40 27.30 -14.13
C THR A 124 34.14 26.45 -13.89
N TRP A 125 34.22 25.11 -14.03
CA TRP A 125 33.08 24.24 -13.77
C TRP A 125 32.70 24.22 -12.28
N SER A 126 31.43 23.91 -11.99
CA SER A 126 30.81 24.07 -10.66
C SER A 126 31.40 23.20 -9.55
N GLY A 127 32.10 22.12 -9.89
CA GLY A 127 32.53 21.10 -8.92
C GLY A 127 31.36 20.32 -8.30
N ALA A 128 30.12 20.55 -8.69
CA ALA A 128 28.95 20.00 -8.02
C ALA A 128 27.95 19.44 -9.04
N ASN A 129 26.89 18.82 -8.53
CA ASN A 129 25.71 18.50 -9.32
C ASN A 129 24.74 19.71 -9.22
N PRO A 130 24.36 20.37 -10.33
CA PRO A 130 24.53 19.98 -11.73
C PRO A 130 25.95 20.22 -12.24
N VAL A 131 26.44 19.29 -13.05
CA VAL A 131 27.74 19.37 -13.73
C VAL A 131 27.60 20.36 -14.88
N ASN A 132 27.96 21.62 -14.61
CA ASN A 132 27.91 22.70 -15.58
C ASN A 132 29.20 22.71 -16.42
N ILE A 133 29.08 22.34 -17.70
CA ILE A 133 30.20 22.25 -18.66
C ILE A 133 30.38 23.52 -19.50
N VAL A 134 29.66 24.60 -19.16
CA VAL A 134 29.71 25.93 -19.80
C VAL A 134 29.08 25.97 -21.19
N GLY A 135 28.55 27.14 -21.59
CA GLY A 135 27.72 27.31 -22.80
C GLY A 135 28.40 27.10 -24.15
N ASP A 136 29.74 27.13 -24.19
CA ASP A 136 30.56 26.88 -25.38
C ASP A 136 30.91 25.39 -25.56
N ALA A 137 30.36 24.50 -24.72
CA ALA A 137 30.67 23.07 -24.76
C ALA A 137 30.33 22.43 -26.11
N ASP A 138 31.34 21.82 -26.71
CA ASP A 138 31.24 21.05 -27.95
C ASP A 138 30.86 19.57 -27.67
N ALA A 139 30.66 18.81 -28.74
CA ALA A 139 30.35 17.39 -28.66
C ALA A 139 31.40 16.58 -27.88
N GLY A 140 32.68 16.96 -27.99
CA GLY A 140 33.77 16.31 -27.26
C GLY A 140 33.67 16.49 -25.75
N ARG A 141 33.35 17.71 -25.28
CA ARG A 141 33.16 18.00 -23.86
C ARG A 141 31.96 17.27 -23.27
N TYR A 142 30.86 17.19 -24.02
CA TYR A 142 29.70 16.37 -23.63
C TYR A 142 30.06 14.89 -23.51
N ALA A 143 30.79 14.33 -24.48
CA ALA A 143 31.22 12.93 -24.46
C ALA A 143 32.08 12.62 -23.23
N ALA A 144 33.11 13.43 -22.98
CA ALA A 144 34.05 13.21 -21.88
C ALA A 144 33.36 13.30 -20.51
N ALA A 145 32.50 14.29 -20.31
CA ALA A 145 31.75 14.43 -19.05
C ALA A 145 30.74 13.29 -18.86
N LEU A 146 30.02 12.90 -19.92
CA LEU A 146 29.04 11.82 -19.88
C LEU A 146 29.69 10.47 -19.57
N GLU A 147 30.85 10.16 -20.14
CA GLU A 147 31.59 8.93 -19.84
C GLU A 147 31.94 8.80 -18.36
N VAL A 148 32.37 9.89 -17.71
CA VAL A 148 32.66 9.90 -16.28
C VAL A 148 31.39 9.65 -15.45
N LEU A 149 30.27 10.28 -15.79
CA LEU A 149 29.00 10.09 -15.08
C LEU A 149 28.41 8.69 -15.27
N LEU A 150 28.55 8.12 -16.47
CA LEU A 150 28.12 6.74 -16.75
C LEU A 150 28.89 5.74 -15.89
N ALA A 151 30.19 5.94 -15.68
CA ALA A 151 31.03 5.08 -14.86
C ALA A 151 30.84 5.28 -13.33
N ASP A 152 30.24 6.38 -12.89
CA ASP A 152 30.11 6.71 -11.46
C ASP A 152 29.00 5.90 -10.76
N PRO A 153 29.30 5.08 -9.74
CA PRO A 153 28.28 4.34 -8.97
C PRO A 153 27.45 5.24 -8.03
N GLY A 154 27.84 6.51 -7.87
CA GLY A 154 27.15 7.52 -7.07
C GLY A 154 25.81 7.99 -7.61
N ASN A 155 25.51 7.72 -8.89
CA ASN A 155 24.25 8.10 -9.54
C ASN A 155 23.49 6.89 -10.10
N ASP A 156 22.16 6.97 -10.03
CA ASP A 156 21.23 5.93 -10.49
C ASP A 156 20.70 6.21 -11.91
N ALA A 157 20.78 7.46 -12.35
CA ALA A 157 20.39 7.94 -13.68
C ALA A 157 21.12 9.23 -14.05
N ILE A 158 21.11 9.57 -15.34
CA ILE A 158 21.71 10.81 -15.86
C ILE A 158 20.68 11.59 -16.67
N LEU A 159 20.56 12.88 -16.41
CA LEU A 159 19.83 13.84 -17.23
C LEU A 159 20.83 14.74 -17.97
N VAL A 160 20.83 14.64 -19.30
CA VAL A 160 21.64 15.50 -20.18
C VAL A 160 20.79 16.66 -20.67
N LEU A 161 21.21 17.88 -20.35
CA LEU A 161 20.56 19.12 -20.70
C LEU A 161 21.41 19.87 -21.74
N ASN A 162 20.79 20.28 -22.83
CA ASN A 162 21.41 21.15 -23.83
C ASN A 162 20.55 22.39 -24.05
N VAL A 163 21.14 23.55 -23.88
CA VAL A 163 20.59 24.83 -24.37
C VAL A 163 21.30 25.15 -25.68
N GLN A 164 20.54 25.24 -26.77
CA GLN A 164 21.14 25.51 -28.08
C GLN A 164 21.81 26.89 -28.10
N THR A 165 23.06 26.92 -28.56
CA THR A 165 23.84 28.16 -28.75
C THR A 165 24.30 28.27 -30.19
N ALA A 166 24.75 29.46 -30.60
CA ALA A 166 25.33 29.66 -31.93
C ALA A 166 26.76 29.10 -32.08
N ILE A 167 27.36 28.62 -30.99
CA ILE A 167 28.78 28.28 -30.91
C ILE A 167 29.02 26.80 -31.18
N ALA A 168 28.12 25.92 -30.71
CA ALA A 168 28.27 24.47 -30.84
C ALA A 168 27.04 23.85 -31.51
N SER A 169 27.27 22.86 -32.38
CA SER A 169 26.21 22.14 -33.08
C SER A 169 25.44 21.24 -32.12
N ALA A 170 24.18 21.60 -31.85
CA ALA A 170 23.30 20.78 -31.00
C ALA A 170 23.01 19.40 -31.60
N VAL A 171 23.07 19.26 -32.94
CA VAL A 171 22.90 17.99 -33.66
C VAL A 171 24.10 17.07 -33.40
N ASP A 172 25.32 17.57 -33.60
CA ASP A 172 26.56 16.80 -33.41
C ASP A 172 26.69 16.34 -31.95
N ILE A 173 26.26 17.20 -31.00
CA ILE A 173 26.21 16.85 -29.58
C ILE A 173 25.20 15.72 -29.35
N ALA A 174 23.99 15.78 -29.92
CA ALA A 174 22.96 14.75 -29.76
C ALA A 174 23.40 13.40 -30.36
N GLU A 175 24.04 13.41 -31.54
CA GLU A 175 24.61 12.21 -32.16
C GLU A 175 25.72 11.59 -31.31
N THR A 176 26.58 12.43 -30.74
CA THR A 176 27.69 11.99 -29.88
C THR A 176 27.18 11.39 -28.58
N VAL A 177 26.24 12.07 -27.90
CA VAL A 177 25.57 11.55 -26.69
C VAL A 177 24.92 10.20 -26.99
N THR A 178 24.18 10.12 -28.10
CA THR A 178 23.55 8.88 -28.58
C THR A 178 24.55 7.74 -28.76
N ALA A 179 25.67 7.98 -29.45
CA ALA A 179 26.70 6.98 -29.67
C ALA A 179 27.31 6.46 -28.35
N ARG A 180 27.54 7.36 -27.39
CA ARG A 180 28.08 7.00 -26.06
C ARG A 180 27.10 6.17 -25.23
N VAL A 181 25.84 6.59 -25.19
CA VAL A 181 24.79 5.84 -24.47
C VAL A 181 24.60 4.45 -25.07
N LYS A 182 24.60 4.32 -26.41
CA LYS A 182 24.50 3.03 -27.08
C LYS A 182 25.65 2.09 -26.71
N THR A 183 26.88 2.59 -26.78
CA THR A 183 28.09 1.83 -26.40
C THR A 183 28.02 1.36 -24.95
N TYR A 184 27.60 2.24 -24.04
CA TYR A 184 27.45 1.92 -22.62
C TYR A 184 26.40 0.83 -22.38
N ARG A 185 25.23 0.92 -23.05
CA ARG A 185 24.16 -0.08 -22.96
C ARG A 185 24.59 -1.44 -23.48
N GLU A 186 25.36 -1.50 -24.57
CA GLU A 186 25.89 -2.75 -25.11
C GLU A 186 26.83 -3.46 -24.12
N GLN A 187 27.60 -2.70 -23.35
CA GLN A 187 28.54 -3.21 -22.34
C GLN A 187 27.84 -3.69 -21.06
N HIS A 188 26.77 -3.01 -20.62
CA HIS A 188 26.14 -3.25 -19.30
C HIS A 188 24.79 -3.99 -19.38
N ARG A 189 24.18 -4.06 -20.57
CA ARG A 189 22.89 -4.71 -20.83
C ARG A 189 21.81 -4.26 -19.84
N SER A 190 21.22 -5.19 -19.09
CA SER A 190 20.15 -4.95 -18.10
C SER A 190 20.58 -4.16 -16.86
N TRP A 191 21.87 -3.85 -16.72
CA TRP A 191 22.39 -3.03 -15.60
C TRP A 191 22.71 -1.60 -16.05
N ALA A 192 22.37 -1.24 -17.29
CA ALA A 192 22.61 0.09 -17.81
C ALA A 192 21.68 1.11 -17.13
N LYS A 193 22.26 2.07 -16.41
CA LYS A 193 21.51 3.21 -15.85
C LYS A 193 20.79 4.00 -16.96
N PRO A 194 19.57 4.49 -16.71
CA PRO A 194 18.84 5.27 -17.69
C PRO A 194 19.49 6.64 -17.92
N VAL A 195 19.49 7.06 -19.19
CA VAL A 195 19.91 8.40 -19.62
C VAL A 195 18.70 9.07 -20.24
N LEU A 196 18.38 10.27 -19.75
CA LEU A 196 17.29 11.14 -20.21
C LEU A 196 17.90 12.40 -20.83
N ALA A 197 17.16 13.03 -21.73
CA ALA A 197 17.61 14.21 -22.46
C ALA A 197 16.59 15.35 -22.41
N ALA A 198 17.04 16.60 -22.29
CA ALA A 198 16.21 17.76 -22.62
C ALA A 198 17.02 18.79 -23.42
N TRP A 199 16.60 19.01 -24.67
CA TRP A 199 17.24 19.97 -25.58
C TRP A 199 16.30 21.17 -25.75
N VAL A 200 16.64 22.28 -25.12
CA VAL A 200 15.86 23.52 -25.24
C VAL A 200 16.12 24.14 -26.61
N GLY A 201 15.05 24.24 -27.40
CA GLY A 201 15.11 24.70 -28.78
C GLY A 201 15.39 23.59 -29.80
N ALA A 202 15.28 22.31 -29.42
CA ALA A 202 15.48 21.19 -30.33
C ALA A 202 14.65 21.31 -31.62
N ASP A 203 15.28 21.03 -32.76
CA ASP A 203 14.56 20.73 -33.98
C ASP A 203 14.12 19.25 -34.02
N GLN A 204 13.28 18.93 -34.99
CA GLN A 204 12.73 17.59 -35.17
C GLN A 204 13.81 16.52 -35.38
N ARG A 205 14.96 16.87 -35.98
CA ARG A 205 16.04 15.91 -36.27
C ARG A 205 16.72 15.46 -34.97
N ILE A 206 16.95 16.39 -34.04
CA ILE A 206 17.52 16.07 -32.73
C ILE A 206 16.60 15.11 -31.96
N ILE A 207 15.30 15.38 -31.98
CA ILE A 207 14.28 14.53 -31.34
C ILE A 207 14.30 13.12 -31.94
N GLU A 208 14.37 13.01 -33.26
CA GLU A 208 14.43 11.73 -33.98
C GLU A 208 15.71 10.95 -33.68
N THR A 209 16.86 11.63 -33.62
CA THR A 209 18.15 11.02 -33.25
C THR A 209 18.12 10.41 -31.85
N LEU A 210 17.66 11.18 -30.85
CA LEU A 210 17.56 10.71 -29.46
C LEU A 210 16.51 9.59 -29.32
N SER A 211 15.35 9.75 -29.95
CA SER A 211 14.26 8.75 -29.92
C SER A 211 14.66 7.45 -30.59
N GLY A 212 15.35 7.52 -31.74
CA GLY A 212 15.87 6.35 -32.46
C GLY A 212 16.91 5.56 -31.67
N ALA A 213 17.59 6.21 -30.73
CA ALA A 213 18.50 5.58 -29.78
C ALA A 213 17.82 5.03 -28.52
N GLY A 214 16.50 5.21 -28.36
CA GLY A 214 15.78 4.87 -27.15
C GLY A 214 16.20 5.73 -25.94
N ILE A 215 16.54 7.00 -26.15
CA ILE A 215 16.79 7.98 -25.09
C ILE A 215 15.51 8.83 -24.96
N PRO A 216 14.79 8.77 -23.82
CA PRO A 216 13.65 9.66 -23.60
C PRO A 216 14.12 11.11 -23.66
N ASN A 217 13.43 11.91 -24.47
CA ASN A 217 13.77 13.30 -24.69
C ASN A 217 12.54 14.18 -24.46
N TYR A 218 12.76 15.31 -23.81
CA TYR A 218 11.70 16.21 -23.36
C TYR A 218 12.00 17.65 -23.77
N PRO A 219 10.95 18.49 -23.92
CA PRO A 219 11.13 19.87 -24.34
C PRO A 219 11.66 20.77 -23.20
N THR A 220 11.48 20.38 -21.93
CA THR A 220 11.91 21.14 -20.76
C THR A 220 12.59 20.25 -19.72
N GLU A 221 13.37 20.87 -18.83
CA GLU A 221 13.95 20.21 -17.67
C GLU A 221 12.90 19.71 -16.68
N ASP A 222 11.77 20.42 -16.52
CA ASP A 222 10.66 19.99 -15.67
C ASP A 222 10.10 18.64 -16.14
N ASP A 223 9.77 18.55 -17.43
CA ASP A 223 9.23 17.33 -18.03
C ASP A 223 10.21 16.16 -17.89
N ALA A 224 11.51 16.40 -18.08
CA ALA A 224 12.53 15.36 -17.97
C ALA A 224 12.71 14.86 -16.53
N VAL A 225 12.70 15.77 -15.55
CA VAL A 225 12.77 15.41 -14.13
C VAL A 225 11.51 14.67 -13.71
N ARG A 226 10.32 15.06 -14.19
CA ARG A 226 9.07 14.30 -13.98
C ARG A 226 9.15 12.90 -14.58
N GLY A 227 9.64 12.78 -15.81
CA GLY A 227 9.92 11.49 -16.47
C GLY A 227 10.78 10.58 -15.61
N PHE A 228 11.92 11.09 -15.11
CA PHE A 228 12.77 10.36 -14.18
C PHE A 228 12.02 9.94 -12.91
N MET A 229 11.27 10.85 -12.29
CA MET A 229 10.51 10.54 -11.08
C MET A 229 9.36 9.56 -11.33
N HIS A 230 8.83 9.42 -12.55
CA HIS A 230 7.90 8.35 -12.90
C HIS A 230 8.58 6.98 -12.87
N LEU A 231 9.82 6.86 -13.35
CA LEU A 231 10.58 5.61 -13.26
C LEU A 231 10.86 5.22 -11.81
N VAL A 232 11.25 6.20 -10.99
CA VAL A 232 11.48 5.99 -9.54
C VAL A 232 10.20 5.52 -8.86
N ARG A 233 9.08 6.23 -9.07
CA ARG A 233 7.79 5.86 -8.47
C ARG A 233 7.30 4.50 -8.94
N HIS A 234 7.52 4.15 -10.20
CA HIS A 234 7.17 2.84 -10.75
C HIS A 234 7.91 1.73 -10.00
N ARG A 235 9.22 1.90 -9.78
CA ARG A 235 10.03 0.96 -9.00
C ARG A 235 9.54 0.86 -7.56
N GLU A 236 9.39 1.99 -6.87
CA GLU A 236 8.94 2.03 -5.46
C GLU A 236 7.60 1.28 -5.32
N VAL A 237 6.69 1.49 -6.28
CA VAL A 237 5.42 0.77 -6.36
C VAL A 237 5.59 -0.74 -6.57
N ILE A 238 6.50 -1.18 -7.44
CA ILE A 238 6.78 -2.61 -7.64
C ILE A 238 7.37 -3.23 -6.37
N GLU A 239 8.28 -2.52 -5.69
CA GLU A 239 8.87 -2.95 -4.43
C GLU A 239 7.78 -3.08 -3.35
N GLU A 240 6.93 -2.07 -3.16
CA GLU A 240 5.77 -2.11 -2.24
C GLU A 240 4.82 -3.27 -2.55
N LEU A 241 4.57 -3.54 -3.85
CA LEU A 241 3.71 -4.63 -4.27
C LEU A 241 4.34 -6.01 -4.05
N SER A 242 5.65 -6.11 -3.96
CA SER A 242 6.38 -7.36 -3.76
C SER A 242 6.45 -7.75 -2.29
N GLN A 243 6.21 -6.81 -1.38
CA GLN A 243 6.10 -7.07 0.06
C GLN A 243 4.74 -7.70 0.39
N VAL A 244 4.74 -8.82 1.11
CA VAL A 244 3.55 -9.36 1.78
C VAL A 244 3.40 -8.67 3.11
N PRO A 245 2.22 -8.07 3.38
CA PRO A 245 1.87 -7.71 4.73
C PRO A 245 1.90 -8.98 5.59
N PRO A 246 2.81 -9.13 6.58
CA PRO A 246 2.70 -10.23 7.52
C PRO A 246 1.29 -10.26 8.10
N ALA A 247 0.76 -11.46 8.29
CA ALA A 247 -0.45 -11.65 9.08
C ALA A 247 -0.08 -11.33 10.54
N MET A 248 -0.19 -10.04 10.89
CA MET A 248 0.08 -9.47 12.22
C MET A 248 1.55 -9.54 12.68
N PRO A 249 1.97 -8.63 13.58
CA PRO A 249 3.07 -8.90 14.49
C PRO A 249 2.66 -10.05 15.44
N ASP A 250 3.51 -11.06 15.62
CA ASP A 250 3.29 -12.22 16.53
C ASP A 250 3.03 -11.84 18.01
N THR A 251 3.13 -10.55 18.36
CA THR A 251 3.14 -10.05 19.73
C THR A 251 1.76 -9.68 20.29
N PHE A 252 0.68 -9.77 19.51
CA PHE A 252 -0.65 -9.34 19.95
C PHE A 252 -1.78 -10.27 19.48
N VAL A 253 -2.66 -10.66 20.42
CA VAL A 253 -3.85 -11.47 20.16
C VAL A 253 -5.08 -10.70 20.64
N PRO A 254 -6.02 -10.32 19.74
CA PRO A 254 -7.23 -9.60 20.12
C PRO A 254 -8.26 -10.48 20.81
N ASP A 255 -9.01 -9.90 21.76
CA ASP A 255 -10.23 -10.52 22.31
C ASP A 255 -11.43 -10.22 21.38
N VAL A 256 -11.47 -10.94 20.26
CA VAL A 256 -12.47 -10.75 19.21
C VAL A 256 -13.88 -11.03 19.71
N GLU A 257 -14.07 -12.01 20.59
CA GLU A 257 -15.37 -12.40 21.13
C GLU A 257 -15.97 -11.30 22.02
N ALA A 258 -15.17 -10.72 22.93
CA ALA A 258 -15.61 -9.60 23.74
C ALA A 258 -15.99 -8.39 22.87
N ALA A 259 -15.16 -8.08 21.88
CA ALA A 259 -15.40 -6.97 20.96
C ALA A 259 -16.65 -7.18 20.08
N ARG A 260 -16.87 -8.39 19.56
CA ARG A 260 -18.09 -8.77 18.82
C ARG A 260 -19.33 -8.65 19.68
N THR A 261 -19.27 -9.06 20.95
CA THR A 261 -20.40 -8.98 21.89
C THR A 261 -20.85 -7.53 22.08
N ILE A 262 -19.91 -6.59 22.21
CA ILE A 262 -20.21 -5.16 22.33
C ILE A 262 -20.95 -4.64 21.08
N VAL A 263 -20.42 -4.92 19.89
CA VAL A 263 -20.96 -4.39 18.63
C VAL A 263 -22.30 -5.03 18.28
N THR A 264 -22.43 -6.34 18.46
CA THR A 264 -23.69 -7.06 18.20
C THR A 264 -24.79 -6.66 19.18
N GLY A 265 -24.46 -6.44 20.46
CA GLY A 265 -25.40 -5.89 21.45
C GLY A 265 -25.94 -4.52 21.02
N ALA A 266 -25.05 -3.63 20.56
CA ALA A 266 -25.48 -2.32 20.06
C ALA A 266 -26.41 -2.39 18.85
N ILE A 267 -26.13 -3.30 17.93
CA ILE A 267 -26.98 -3.49 16.74
C ILE A 267 -28.31 -4.12 17.11
N ALA A 268 -28.33 -5.08 18.04
CA ALA A 268 -29.55 -5.70 18.55
C ALA A 268 -30.48 -4.67 19.22
N ASP A 269 -29.91 -3.68 19.90
CA ASP A 269 -30.63 -2.54 20.47
C ASP A 269 -31.09 -1.50 19.41
N GLY A 270 -30.82 -1.74 18.13
CA GLY A 270 -31.12 -0.81 17.03
C GLY A 270 -30.24 0.45 17.05
N ARG A 271 -29.11 0.44 17.74
CA ARG A 271 -28.19 1.59 17.84
C ARG A 271 -27.26 1.63 16.62
N LYS A 272 -26.94 2.85 16.20
CA LYS A 272 -25.95 3.13 15.14
C LYS A 272 -24.59 3.59 15.68
N TRP A 273 -24.50 3.78 16.99
CA TRP A 273 -23.32 4.32 17.67
C TRP A 273 -23.08 3.55 18.96
N LEU A 274 -21.80 3.29 19.24
CA LEU A 274 -21.37 2.81 20.54
C LEU A 274 -21.33 3.94 21.56
N GLU A 275 -21.61 3.60 22.82
CA GLU A 275 -21.48 4.50 23.97
C GLU A 275 -20.01 4.61 24.43
N PRO A 276 -19.61 5.68 25.14
CA PRO A 276 -18.21 5.92 25.50
C PRO A 276 -17.52 4.77 26.26
N VAL A 277 -18.25 4.10 27.16
CA VAL A 277 -17.72 2.96 27.94
C VAL A 277 -17.56 1.72 27.05
N GLU A 278 -18.48 1.49 26.11
CA GLU A 278 -18.38 0.41 25.12
C GLU A 278 -17.16 0.62 24.21
N ILE A 279 -16.90 1.87 23.79
CA ILE A 279 -15.74 2.23 22.97
C ILE A 279 -14.43 1.97 23.73
N LYS A 280 -14.37 2.31 25.03
CA LYS A 280 -13.20 2.01 25.88
C LYS A 280 -12.92 0.50 25.91
N HIS A 281 -13.93 -0.33 26.20
CA HIS A 281 -13.76 -1.78 26.24
C HIS A 281 -13.42 -2.38 24.87
N LEU A 282 -13.98 -1.82 23.78
CA LEU A 282 -13.62 -2.20 22.42
C LEU A 282 -12.15 -1.91 22.11
N LEU A 283 -11.64 -0.74 22.49
CA LEU A 283 -10.23 -0.38 22.33
C LEU A 283 -9.32 -1.27 23.20
N GLU A 284 -9.73 -1.58 24.43
CA GLU A 284 -9.00 -2.49 25.33
C GLU A 284 -8.90 -3.91 24.79
N ALA A 285 -9.97 -4.44 24.15
CA ALA A 285 -9.95 -5.74 23.48
C ALA A 285 -8.92 -5.83 22.33
N TYR A 286 -8.51 -4.66 21.80
CA TYR A 286 -7.46 -4.53 20.79
C TYR A 286 -6.13 -3.98 21.34
N ASP A 287 -5.98 -3.89 22.67
CA ASP A 287 -4.80 -3.32 23.34
C ASP A 287 -4.45 -1.90 22.83
N ILE A 288 -5.48 -1.07 22.61
CA ILE A 288 -5.32 0.34 22.27
C ILE A 288 -5.63 1.16 23.54
N ALA A 289 -4.60 1.80 24.08
CA ALA A 289 -4.74 2.60 25.29
C ALA A 289 -5.68 3.79 25.10
N MET A 290 -6.73 3.87 25.92
CA MET A 290 -7.65 5.01 26.01
C MET A 290 -7.62 5.60 27.42
N VAL A 291 -7.83 6.90 27.54
CA VAL A 291 -7.99 7.55 28.85
C VAL A 291 -9.12 6.91 29.66
N PRO A 292 -8.98 6.76 30.99
CA PRO A 292 -10.07 6.32 31.84
C PRO A 292 -11.32 7.16 31.58
N THR A 293 -12.41 6.47 31.26
CA THR A 293 -13.64 7.08 30.75
C THR A 293 -14.84 6.45 31.43
N TYR A 294 -15.66 7.28 32.07
CA TYR A 294 -16.92 6.90 32.70
C TYR A 294 -18.08 7.69 32.10
N ALA A 295 -19.26 7.08 32.07
CA ALA A 295 -20.51 7.72 31.71
C ALA A 295 -21.32 7.99 32.98
N ALA A 296 -21.82 9.21 33.13
CA ALA A 296 -22.67 9.62 34.24
C ALA A 296 -23.97 10.23 33.71
N ALA A 297 -25.11 9.65 34.08
CA ALA A 297 -26.42 10.12 33.62
C ALA A 297 -26.86 11.43 34.29
N ASN A 298 -26.32 11.71 35.47
CA ASN A 298 -26.63 12.89 36.26
C ASN A 298 -25.40 13.45 36.99
N VAL A 299 -25.61 14.59 37.66
CA VAL A 299 -24.56 15.34 38.33
C VAL A 299 -23.92 14.57 39.49
N GLU A 300 -24.72 13.86 40.30
CA GLU A 300 -24.19 13.14 41.46
C GLU A 300 -23.39 11.90 41.04
N GLU A 301 -23.82 11.18 40.00
CA GLU A 301 -23.03 10.13 39.37
C GLU A 301 -21.70 10.67 38.82
N ALA A 302 -21.70 11.86 38.22
CA ALA A 302 -20.48 12.47 37.69
C ALA A 302 -19.48 12.79 38.81
N VAL A 303 -19.97 13.27 39.95
CA VAL A 303 -19.15 13.50 41.16
C VAL A 303 -18.62 12.18 41.71
N SER A 304 -19.44 11.12 41.77
CA SER A 304 -18.99 9.80 42.23
C SER A 304 -17.85 9.25 41.37
N CYS A 305 -18.00 9.28 40.04
CA CYS A 305 -16.95 8.85 39.11
C CYS A 305 -15.68 9.70 39.24
N ALA A 306 -15.83 11.01 39.44
CA ALA A 306 -14.69 11.91 39.62
C ALA A 306 -13.92 11.63 40.91
N ASN A 307 -14.61 11.25 42.00
CA ASN A 307 -13.96 10.90 43.27
C ASN A 307 -13.01 9.71 43.13
N GLU A 308 -13.37 8.70 42.34
CA GLU A 308 -12.49 7.57 42.04
C GLU A 308 -11.20 8.02 41.31
N MET A 309 -11.33 8.97 40.38
CA MET A 309 -10.19 9.55 39.66
C MET A 309 -9.32 10.43 40.56
N PHE A 310 -9.94 11.23 41.45
CA PHE A 310 -9.21 12.04 42.43
C PHE A 310 -8.43 11.17 43.41
N ALA A 311 -8.98 10.04 43.83
CA ALA A 311 -8.28 9.07 44.69
C ALA A 311 -7.02 8.50 44.01
N GLN A 312 -6.97 8.48 42.69
CA GLN A 312 -5.82 8.07 41.87
C GLN A 312 -4.88 9.25 41.54
N GLY A 313 -5.12 10.44 42.09
CA GLY A 313 -4.32 11.65 41.86
C GLY A 313 -4.54 12.31 40.50
N SER A 314 -5.61 11.96 39.78
CA SER A 314 -5.92 12.54 38.46
C SER A 314 -6.80 13.79 38.58
N THR A 315 -6.58 14.77 37.71
CA THR A 315 -7.56 15.84 37.49
C THR A 315 -8.60 15.39 36.47
N VAL A 316 -9.78 16.00 36.48
CA VAL A 316 -10.96 15.52 35.74
C VAL A 316 -11.35 16.47 34.63
N VAL A 317 -11.88 15.89 33.55
CA VAL A 317 -12.54 16.56 32.43
C VAL A 317 -13.98 16.09 32.37
N LEU A 318 -14.92 17.02 32.14
CA LEU A 318 -16.29 16.71 31.81
C LEU A 318 -16.59 17.05 30.36
N LYS A 319 -17.23 16.12 29.66
CA LYS A 319 -17.72 16.31 28.28
C LYS A 319 -19.21 16.00 28.21
N ILE A 320 -19.98 16.74 27.42
CA ILE A 320 -21.39 16.44 27.16
C ILE A 320 -21.52 15.06 26.49
N MET A 321 -22.44 14.23 27.00
CA MET A 321 -22.78 12.94 26.41
C MET A 321 -24.09 13.08 25.63
N SER A 322 -23.98 13.38 24.35
CA SER A 322 -25.14 13.52 23.45
C SER A 322 -24.76 13.15 22.03
N ARG A 323 -25.61 12.31 21.40
CA ARG A 323 -25.45 11.89 20.00
C ARG A 323 -25.79 13.00 19.00
N ASP A 324 -26.65 13.93 19.40
CA ASP A 324 -27.16 14.99 18.53
C ASP A 324 -26.26 16.26 18.57
N ILE A 325 -25.19 16.23 19.39
CA ILE A 325 -24.22 17.32 19.56
C ILE A 325 -22.83 16.82 19.12
N VAL A 326 -22.55 16.95 17.82
CA VAL A 326 -21.30 16.49 17.19
C VAL A 326 -20.09 17.30 17.67
N HIS A 327 -20.16 18.63 17.67
CA HIS A 327 -19.09 19.49 18.18
C HIS A 327 -19.40 19.91 19.61
N LYS A 328 -18.80 19.20 20.57
CA LYS A 328 -19.03 19.39 22.02
C LYS A 328 -18.74 20.83 22.48
N SER A 329 -17.72 21.47 21.88
CA SER A 329 -17.30 22.83 22.22
C SER A 329 -18.33 23.91 21.85
N ASP A 330 -19.16 23.69 20.81
CA ASP A 330 -20.15 24.67 20.32
C ASP A 330 -21.22 25.00 21.38
N VAL A 331 -21.50 24.05 22.26
CA VAL A 331 -22.45 24.22 23.36
C VAL A 331 -21.76 24.51 24.70
N GLY A 332 -20.43 24.73 24.69
CA GLY A 332 -19.61 24.76 25.90
C GLY A 332 -19.64 23.44 26.66
N GLY A 333 -19.83 22.33 25.94
CA GLY A 333 -19.99 20.99 26.49
C GLY A 333 -18.68 20.31 26.85
N VAL A 334 -17.58 21.05 27.03
CA VAL A 334 -16.29 20.53 27.49
C VAL A 334 -15.77 21.47 28.56
N VAL A 335 -15.50 20.94 29.76
CA VAL A 335 -14.87 21.68 30.86
C VAL A 335 -13.66 20.89 31.34
N LEU A 336 -12.50 21.54 31.33
CA LEU A 336 -11.20 20.95 31.65
C LEU A 336 -10.74 21.37 33.06
N ASN A 337 -9.71 20.69 33.56
CA ASN A 337 -8.96 21.06 34.77
C ASN A 337 -9.81 21.13 36.05
N LEU A 338 -10.70 20.16 36.24
CA LEU A 338 -11.51 20.05 37.44
C LEU A 338 -10.73 19.29 38.51
N THR A 339 -10.52 19.93 39.67
CA THR A 339 -9.68 19.42 40.75
C THR A 339 -10.45 19.11 42.03
N THR A 340 -11.74 19.46 42.10
CA THR A 340 -12.58 19.23 43.28
C THR A 340 -13.97 18.69 42.92
N PRO A 341 -14.62 17.93 43.82
CA PRO A 341 -16.00 17.46 43.65
C PRO A 341 -17.01 18.59 43.41
N GLU A 342 -16.84 19.73 44.08
CA GLU A 342 -17.72 20.90 43.94
C GLU A 342 -17.59 21.52 42.55
N ALA A 343 -16.36 21.60 42.02
CA ALA A 343 -16.10 22.08 40.67
C ALA A 343 -16.75 21.15 39.62
N VAL A 344 -16.67 19.83 39.83
CA VAL A 344 -17.34 18.83 38.98
C VAL A 344 -18.86 19.01 39.01
N ARG A 345 -19.45 19.16 40.21
CA ARG A 345 -20.89 19.38 40.38
C ARG A 345 -21.36 20.62 39.61
N ALA A 346 -20.67 21.75 39.79
CA ALA A 346 -20.98 23.00 39.12
C ALA A 346 -20.82 22.90 37.59
N ALA A 347 -19.73 22.27 37.13
CA ALA A 347 -19.46 22.09 35.70
C ALA A 347 -20.51 21.19 35.03
N ALA A 348 -20.86 20.05 35.63
CA ALA A 348 -21.87 19.12 35.09
C ALA A 348 -23.23 19.81 34.96
N ALA A 349 -23.68 20.51 36.00
CA ALA A 349 -24.94 21.24 35.98
C ALA A 349 -24.96 22.30 34.86
N ASN A 350 -23.87 23.06 34.72
CA ASN A 350 -23.74 24.09 33.69
C ASN A 350 -23.72 23.52 32.27
N ILE A 351 -22.97 22.43 32.03
CA ILE A 351 -22.92 21.75 30.73
C ILE A 351 -24.32 21.30 30.31
N LEU A 352 -25.04 20.60 31.20
CA LEU A 352 -26.38 20.08 30.93
C LEU A 352 -27.39 21.20 30.69
N ALA A 353 -27.34 22.28 31.47
CA ALA A 353 -28.22 23.43 31.30
C ALA A 353 -27.97 24.17 29.97
N ARG A 354 -26.71 24.42 29.61
CA ARG A 354 -26.34 25.09 28.35
C ARG A 354 -26.70 24.25 27.13
N ALA A 355 -26.43 22.94 27.18
CA ALA A 355 -26.77 22.02 26.09
C ALA A 355 -28.28 22.00 25.83
N ARG A 356 -29.12 21.87 26.88
CA ARG A 356 -30.58 21.94 26.77
C ARG A 356 -31.08 23.28 26.22
N LYS A 357 -30.45 24.38 26.60
CA LYS A 357 -30.82 25.73 26.13
C LYS A 357 -30.47 25.96 24.66
N LEU A 358 -29.27 25.58 24.24
CA LEU A 358 -28.75 25.84 22.90
C LEU A 358 -29.25 24.81 21.88
N ARG A 359 -29.57 23.59 22.33
CA ARG A 359 -30.01 22.47 21.50
C ARG A 359 -31.18 21.74 22.19
N PRO A 360 -32.37 22.35 22.23
CA PRO A 360 -33.53 21.78 22.95
C PRO A 360 -33.99 20.43 22.39
N GLU A 361 -33.79 20.21 21.09
CA GLU A 361 -34.14 18.95 20.41
C GLU A 361 -33.08 17.84 20.61
N ALA A 362 -31.94 18.14 21.22
CA ALA A 362 -30.87 17.17 21.40
C ALA A 362 -31.15 16.24 22.58
N ARG A 363 -31.01 14.92 22.36
CA ARG A 363 -31.06 13.91 23.41
C ARG A 363 -29.76 13.93 24.18
N ILE A 364 -29.85 14.35 25.43
CA ILE A 364 -28.71 14.44 26.35
C ILE A 364 -28.80 13.27 27.33
N ALA A 365 -27.86 12.34 27.20
CA ALA A 365 -27.79 11.16 28.05
C ALA A 365 -27.05 11.43 29.37
N GLY A 366 -26.30 12.52 29.46
CA GLY A 366 -25.57 12.90 30.67
C GLY A 366 -24.25 13.59 30.34
N VAL A 367 -23.21 13.27 31.12
CA VAL A 367 -21.84 13.72 30.90
C VAL A 367 -20.86 12.55 30.93
N ILE A 368 -19.78 12.68 30.18
CA ILE A 368 -18.63 11.79 30.19
C ILE A 368 -17.64 12.38 31.19
N VAL A 369 -17.18 11.56 32.13
CA VAL A 369 -16.14 11.90 33.11
C VAL A 369 -14.85 11.20 32.69
N GLN A 370 -13.79 11.97 32.46
CA GLN A 370 -12.49 11.45 32.01
C GLN A 370 -11.33 12.00 32.84
N ALA A 371 -10.25 11.22 32.94
CA ALA A 371 -9.00 11.70 33.47
C ALA A 371 -8.40 12.72 32.50
N MET A 372 -7.94 13.86 33.01
CA MET A 372 -7.26 14.87 32.22
C MET A 372 -5.84 14.41 31.91
N VAL A 373 -5.50 14.33 30.63
CA VAL A 373 -4.13 14.04 30.20
C VAL A 373 -3.44 15.34 29.82
N VAL A 374 -2.34 15.67 30.51
CA VAL A 374 -1.50 16.83 30.21
C VAL A 374 -0.14 16.34 29.75
N LYS A 375 0.05 16.30 28.43
CA LYS A 375 1.32 15.93 27.79
C LYS A 375 1.77 17.07 26.88
N ALA A 376 2.48 18.05 27.46
CA ALA A 376 2.84 19.30 26.76
C ALA A 376 3.64 19.10 25.47
N LYS A 377 4.36 17.98 25.33
CA LYS A 377 5.18 17.62 24.17
C LYS A 377 4.56 16.53 23.28
N ALA A 378 3.34 16.10 23.58
CA ALA A 378 2.64 15.13 22.75
C ALA A 378 2.14 15.76 21.47
N ARG A 379 2.13 14.96 20.40
CA ARG A 379 1.56 15.33 19.10
C ARG A 379 0.13 14.82 19.06
N GLU A 380 -0.79 15.68 18.64
CA GLU A 380 -2.17 15.29 18.36
C GLU A 380 -2.26 14.70 16.96
N LEU A 381 -2.75 13.46 16.88
CA LEU A 381 -2.96 12.70 15.67
C LEU A 381 -4.44 12.32 15.53
N ILE A 382 -4.87 12.09 14.30
CA ILE A 382 -6.17 11.48 14.00
C ILE A 382 -5.95 10.16 13.29
N LEU A 383 -6.61 9.12 13.79
CA LEU A 383 -6.59 7.77 13.22
C LEU A 383 -8.02 7.27 13.13
N GLY A 384 -8.35 6.53 12.08
CA GLY A 384 -9.61 5.81 12.10
C GLY A 384 -9.97 5.12 10.79
N LEU A 385 -11.23 4.74 10.71
CA LEU A 385 -11.83 3.97 9.64
C LEU A 385 -12.97 4.79 9.04
N ALA A 386 -12.99 4.87 7.72
CA ALA A 386 -14.06 5.46 6.94
C ALA A 386 -14.70 4.41 6.04
N ASP A 387 -15.98 4.60 5.75
CA ASP A 387 -16.74 3.74 4.84
C ASP A 387 -16.89 4.39 3.47
N ASP A 388 -16.22 3.84 2.46
CA ASP A 388 -16.35 4.28 1.07
C ASP A 388 -17.34 3.37 0.31
N PRO A 389 -18.34 3.93 -0.40
CA PRO A 389 -19.32 3.13 -1.14
C PRO A 389 -18.75 2.22 -2.25
N ILE A 390 -17.54 2.52 -2.74
CA ILE A 390 -16.90 1.83 -3.86
C ILE A 390 -15.89 0.81 -3.36
N PHE A 391 -15.03 1.20 -2.41
CA PHE A 391 -13.89 0.45 -1.89
C PHE A 391 -14.11 -0.13 -0.49
N GLY A 392 -15.24 0.17 0.16
CA GLY A 392 -15.57 -0.28 1.51
C GLY A 392 -14.70 0.41 2.56
N THR A 393 -14.17 -0.34 3.51
CA THR A 393 -13.39 0.25 4.61
C THR A 393 -12.08 0.86 4.13
N VAL A 394 -11.78 2.06 4.61
CA VAL A 394 -10.55 2.80 4.35
C VAL A 394 -9.94 3.27 5.67
N VAL A 395 -8.63 3.10 5.82
CA VAL A 395 -7.89 3.61 6.98
C VAL A 395 -7.47 5.05 6.72
N VAL A 396 -7.68 5.92 7.70
CA VAL A 396 -7.35 7.34 7.66
C VAL A 396 -6.30 7.63 8.73
N PHE A 397 -5.23 8.34 8.34
CA PHE A 397 -4.22 8.87 9.24
C PHE A 397 -3.97 10.35 8.94
N GLY A 398 -3.73 11.16 9.97
CA GLY A 398 -3.35 12.56 9.76
C GLY A 398 -3.01 13.30 11.03
N ARG A 399 -2.81 14.61 10.88
CA ARG A 399 -2.66 15.52 12.01
C ARG A 399 -3.99 15.69 12.73
N GLY A 400 -4.00 15.51 14.05
CA GLY A 400 -5.17 15.70 14.90
C GLY A 400 -5.40 17.15 15.31
N GLY A 401 -6.43 17.35 16.15
CA GLY A 401 -6.77 18.65 16.72
C GLY A 401 -7.98 19.33 16.06
N THR A 402 -8.26 20.57 16.43
CA THR A 402 -9.51 21.26 16.02
C THR A 402 -9.52 21.74 14.57
N ALA A 403 -8.36 21.84 13.92
CA ALA A 403 -8.21 22.40 12.58
C ALA A 403 -7.90 21.36 11.48
N VAL A 404 -8.14 20.06 11.74
CA VAL A 404 -7.81 18.97 10.80
C VAL A 404 -8.40 19.21 9.40
N GLU A 405 -9.67 19.60 9.34
CA GLU A 405 -10.39 19.83 8.07
C GLU A 405 -9.82 21.00 7.26
N ILE A 406 -9.16 21.96 7.91
CA ILE A 406 -8.59 23.15 7.27
C ILE A 406 -7.14 22.89 6.82
N ILE A 407 -6.35 22.21 7.65
CA ILE A 407 -4.91 21.96 7.38
C ILE A 407 -4.75 20.91 6.27
N ASN A 408 -5.71 20.00 6.11
CA ASN A 408 -5.75 18.95 5.09
C ASN A 408 -4.46 18.11 5.02
N ASP A 409 -3.84 17.85 6.17
CA ASP A 409 -2.65 17.01 6.31
C ASP A 409 -3.05 15.58 6.71
N LYS A 410 -3.42 14.79 5.71
CA LYS A 410 -3.93 13.42 5.87
C LYS A 410 -3.43 12.51 4.75
N ALA A 411 -3.40 11.23 5.05
CA ALA A 411 -3.17 10.16 4.10
C ALA A 411 -4.18 9.04 4.35
N LEU A 412 -4.50 8.31 3.27
CA LEU A 412 -5.45 7.20 3.30
C LEU A 412 -4.77 5.92 2.80
N ALA A 413 -5.21 4.77 3.31
CA ALA A 413 -4.80 3.45 2.83
C ALA A 413 -5.97 2.46 2.86
N LEU A 414 -5.91 1.45 1.99
CA LEU A 414 -6.87 0.36 2.02
C LEU A 414 -6.35 -0.77 2.93
N PRO A 415 -7.18 -1.27 3.87
CA PRO A 415 -6.82 -2.43 4.67
C PRO A 415 -6.77 -3.71 3.81
N PRO A 416 -6.10 -4.78 4.27
CA PRO A 416 -5.34 -4.87 5.53
C PRO A 416 -4.03 -4.05 5.49
N LEU A 417 -3.52 -3.69 6.66
CA LEU A 417 -2.24 -3.01 6.85
C LEU A 417 -1.30 -3.87 7.70
N ASP A 418 -0.02 -3.88 7.33
CA ASP A 418 1.08 -4.31 8.20
C ASP A 418 1.82 -3.07 8.74
N LEU A 419 2.88 -3.31 9.51
CA LEU A 419 3.70 -2.22 10.07
C LEU A 419 4.38 -1.38 8.98
N GLN A 420 4.80 -1.97 7.86
CA GLN A 420 5.47 -1.22 6.80
C GLN A 420 4.49 -0.28 6.09
N LEU A 421 3.34 -0.78 5.63
CA LEU A 421 2.29 0.04 5.02
C LEU A 421 1.76 1.09 5.99
N ALA A 422 1.70 0.80 7.29
CA ALA A 422 1.35 1.78 8.31
C ALA A 422 2.40 2.88 8.46
N ARG A 423 3.70 2.54 8.42
CA ARG A 423 4.79 3.53 8.40
C ARG A 423 4.74 4.39 7.14
N ASP A 424 4.58 3.77 5.97
CA ASP A 424 4.47 4.48 4.70
C ASP A 424 3.24 5.41 4.70
N LEU A 425 2.12 4.97 5.30
CA LEU A 425 0.94 5.80 5.50
C LEU A 425 1.25 7.04 6.37
N ILE A 426 2.03 6.86 7.43
CA ILE A 426 2.45 7.96 8.31
C ILE A 426 3.37 8.93 7.55
N GLU A 427 4.41 8.43 6.88
CA GLU A 427 5.42 9.23 6.18
C GLU A 427 4.87 10.13 5.08
N ARG A 428 3.73 9.73 4.47
CA ARG A 428 3.03 10.54 3.45
C ARG A 428 2.41 11.84 3.99
N THR A 429 2.30 11.98 5.31
CA THR A 429 1.79 13.20 5.94
C THR A 429 2.92 14.16 6.30
N ARG A 430 2.61 15.45 6.40
CA ARG A 430 3.56 16.47 6.88
C ARG A 430 3.80 16.33 8.38
N VAL A 431 2.81 15.87 9.14
CA VAL A 431 2.95 15.59 10.59
C VAL A 431 4.01 14.55 10.90
N SER A 432 4.35 13.65 9.95
CA SER A 432 5.49 12.72 10.10
C SER A 432 6.80 13.42 10.46
N ARG A 433 7.02 14.65 9.97
CA ARG A 433 8.20 15.46 10.30
C ARG A 433 8.19 15.91 11.76
N LEU A 434 7.01 16.15 12.33
CA LEU A 434 6.82 16.51 13.74
C LEU A 434 6.92 15.31 14.69
N LEU A 435 6.78 14.07 14.17
CA LEU A 435 6.99 12.86 14.96
C LEU A 435 8.46 12.58 15.24
N ARG A 436 9.38 13.18 14.46
CA ARG A 436 10.82 13.12 14.69
C ARG A 436 11.21 14.06 15.85
N ALA A 437 12.42 13.87 16.37
CA ALA A 437 12.97 14.78 17.37
C ALA A 437 13.24 16.16 16.75
N TYR A 438 12.98 17.22 17.50
CA TYR A 438 13.34 18.60 17.19
C TYR A 438 13.70 19.33 18.50
N PRO A 439 14.23 20.57 18.46
CA PRO A 439 14.72 21.23 19.67
C PRO A 439 13.73 21.15 20.83
N ASP A 440 14.22 20.67 21.97
CA ASP A 440 13.48 20.46 23.23
C ASP A 440 12.29 19.49 23.19
N VAL A 441 12.11 18.74 22.10
CA VAL A 441 11.00 17.80 21.95
C VAL A 441 11.50 16.42 21.47
N PRO A 442 11.42 15.38 22.32
CA PRO A 442 11.79 14.01 21.95
C PRO A 442 10.99 13.48 20.76
N ALA A 443 11.55 12.51 20.04
CA ALA A 443 10.83 11.80 19.00
C ALA A 443 9.68 10.97 19.61
N VAL A 444 8.56 10.91 18.89
CA VAL A 444 7.47 10.00 19.23
C VAL A 444 7.92 8.55 19.04
N LYS A 445 7.40 7.62 19.83
CA LYS A 445 7.53 6.18 19.55
C LYS A 445 6.71 5.81 18.31
N GLN A 446 7.25 6.08 17.12
CA GLN A 446 6.52 6.00 15.84
C GLN A 446 5.93 4.62 15.56
N ASP A 447 6.63 3.55 15.96
CA ASP A 447 6.12 2.18 15.84
C ASP A 447 4.84 1.94 16.65
N ALA A 448 4.64 2.67 17.76
CA ALA A 448 3.39 2.59 18.52
C ALA A 448 2.21 3.17 17.73
N VAL A 449 2.43 4.25 16.96
CA VAL A 449 1.41 4.82 16.06
C VAL A 449 1.09 3.86 14.93
N ALA A 450 2.13 3.29 14.29
CA ALA A 450 1.96 2.30 13.23
C ALA A 450 1.20 1.05 13.73
N THR A 451 1.50 0.59 14.95
CA THR A 451 0.82 -0.55 15.58
C THR A 451 -0.67 -0.28 15.80
N VAL A 452 -1.06 0.94 16.20
CA VAL A 452 -2.49 1.29 16.34
C VAL A 452 -3.20 1.27 14.99
N LEU A 453 -2.57 1.73 13.90
CA LEU A 453 -3.15 1.64 12.55
C LEU A 453 -3.38 0.19 12.11
N VAL A 454 -2.42 -0.71 12.40
CA VAL A 454 -2.57 -2.15 12.14
C VAL A 454 -3.71 -2.74 12.97
N LYS A 455 -3.77 -2.43 14.28
CA LYS A 455 -4.85 -2.88 15.18
C LYS A 455 -6.23 -2.39 14.72
N LEU A 456 -6.35 -1.15 14.23
CA LEU A 456 -7.60 -0.63 13.65
C LEU A 456 -7.99 -1.35 12.36
N ALA A 457 -7.03 -1.63 11.47
CA ALA A 457 -7.28 -2.41 10.26
C ALA A 457 -7.73 -3.85 10.60
N GLN A 458 -7.14 -4.46 11.62
CA GLN A 458 -7.52 -5.78 12.14
C GLN A 458 -8.93 -5.75 12.74
N MET A 459 -9.25 -4.76 13.58
CA MET A 459 -10.57 -4.58 14.16
C MET A 459 -11.67 -4.48 13.09
N ALA A 460 -11.41 -3.79 11.99
CA ALA A 460 -12.35 -3.71 10.86
C ALA A 460 -12.53 -5.03 10.11
N ALA A 461 -11.52 -5.90 10.14
CA ALA A 461 -11.55 -7.22 9.53
C ALA A 461 -12.36 -8.19 10.40
N ASP A 462 -12.07 -8.18 11.70
CA ASP A 462 -12.72 -9.02 12.69
C ASP A 462 -14.17 -8.62 12.91
N ILE A 463 -14.51 -7.33 12.82
CA ILE A 463 -15.85 -6.81 13.10
C ILE A 463 -16.33 -5.93 11.93
N PRO A 464 -16.78 -6.54 10.81
CA PRO A 464 -17.24 -5.81 9.62
C PRO A 464 -18.41 -4.86 9.89
N GLU A 465 -19.14 -5.07 10.98
CA GLU A 465 -20.23 -4.22 11.44
C GLU A 465 -19.77 -2.83 11.90
N ILE A 466 -18.47 -2.63 12.16
CA ILE A 466 -17.89 -1.30 12.39
C ILE A 466 -17.81 -0.59 11.03
N ARG A 467 -18.62 0.46 10.88
CA ARG A 467 -18.74 1.24 9.64
C ARG A 467 -17.76 2.41 9.62
N GLU A 468 -17.72 3.15 10.72
CA GLU A 468 -16.81 4.29 10.89
C GLU A 468 -16.16 4.22 12.27
N PHE A 469 -14.88 4.56 12.34
CA PHE A 469 -14.12 4.67 13.57
C PHE A 469 -13.32 5.97 13.52
N ASP A 470 -13.31 6.73 14.60
CA ASP A 470 -12.51 7.94 14.72
C ASP A 470 -11.85 7.99 16.10
N ILE A 471 -10.52 8.06 16.14
CA ILE A 471 -9.73 8.42 17.32
C ILE A 471 -9.21 9.83 17.08
N ASN A 472 -9.78 10.80 17.80
CA ASN A 472 -9.40 12.20 17.64
C ASN A 472 -9.60 13.01 18.95
N PRO A 473 -8.52 13.39 19.67
CA PRO A 473 -7.11 13.14 19.32
C PRO A 473 -6.60 11.79 19.85
N LEU A 474 -5.67 11.19 19.11
CA LEU A 474 -4.66 10.27 19.64
C LEU A 474 -3.43 11.10 20.02
N LEU A 475 -3.04 11.09 21.29
CA LEU A 475 -1.82 11.73 21.76
C LEU A 475 -0.63 10.78 21.60
N ALA A 476 0.46 11.26 21.01
CA ALA A 476 1.67 10.46 20.80
C ALA A 476 2.92 11.20 21.28
N ASP A 477 3.78 10.52 22.04
CA ASP A 477 5.04 11.03 22.60
C ASP A 477 6.11 9.92 22.69
N GLU A 478 7.22 10.17 23.39
CA GLU A 478 8.29 9.20 23.59
C GLU A 478 7.89 7.98 24.42
N THR A 479 6.83 8.10 25.23
CA THR A 479 6.33 7.02 26.10
C THR A 479 5.38 6.08 25.38
N GLY A 480 4.68 6.57 24.36
CA GLY A 480 3.76 5.78 23.56
C GLY A 480 2.60 6.60 23.01
N VAL A 481 1.44 5.98 22.94
CA VAL A 481 0.21 6.56 22.38
C VAL A 481 -0.97 6.41 23.33
N THR A 482 -1.90 7.37 23.33
CA THR A 482 -3.10 7.33 24.17
C THR A 482 -4.27 8.01 23.48
N ALA A 483 -5.38 7.30 23.31
CA ALA A 483 -6.63 7.84 22.77
C ALA A 483 -7.35 8.68 23.83
N VAL A 484 -7.70 9.92 23.48
CA VAL A 484 -8.38 10.86 24.39
C VAL A 484 -9.89 10.92 24.14
N ASP A 485 -10.29 10.82 22.87
CA ASP A 485 -11.68 10.75 22.46
C ASP A 485 -11.77 9.80 21.27
N ALA A 486 -12.86 9.03 21.21
CA ALA A 486 -13.12 8.12 20.13
C ALA A 486 -14.61 8.03 19.84
N ARG A 487 -14.96 7.72 18.59
CA ARG A 487 -16.33 7.52 18.11
C ARG A 487 -16.38 6.33 17.18
N VAL A 488 -17.42 5.51 17.34
CA VAL A 488 -17.59 4.29 16.56
C VAL A 488 -19.04 4.20 16.08
N ALA A 489 -19.21 4.22 14.76
CA ALA A 489 -20.47 3.98 14.10
C ALA A 489 -20.58 2.50 13.71
N VAL A 490 -21.73 1.89 14.00
CA VAL A 490 -22.00 0.47 13.74
C VAL A 490 -23.21 0.31 12.83
N GLY A 491 -23.24 -0.77 12.05
CA GLY A 491 -24.34 -1.10 11.16
C GLY A 491 -24.07 -2.34 10.32
N SER A 492 -25.00 -2.66 9.41
CA SER A 492 -24.81 -3.81 8.52
C SER A 492 -23.62 -3.58 7.58
N PRO A 493 -22.70 -4.57 7.44
CA PRO A 493 -21.56 -4.45 6.55
C PRO A 493 -22.02 -4.36 5.10
N GLN A 494 -21.33 -3.54 4.30
CA GLN A 494 -21.46 -3.59 2.85
C GLN A 494 -20.68 -4.79 2.32
N ARG A 495 -21.37 -5.74 1.70
CA ARG A 495 -20.73 -6.90 1.06
C ARG A 495 -20.23 -6.54 -0.34
N LEU A 496 -18.92 -6.46 -0.51
CA LEU A 496 -18.24 -6.16 -1.77
C LEU A 496 -17.99 -7.41 -2.62
N PHE A 497 -17.81 -8.57 -2.00
CA PHE A 497 -17.48 -9.84 -2.66
C PHE A 497 -18.42 -10.98 -2.24
N VAL A 498 -18.63 -11.92 -3.18
CA VAL A 498 -19.26 -13.22 -2.89
C VAL A 498 -18.25 -14.11 -2.14
N GLY A 499 -18.73 -14.99 -1.26
CA GLY A 499 -17.90 -15.87 -0.44
C GLY A 499 -17.67 -15.40 1.01
N PRO A 500 -17.02 -16.22 1.85
CA PRO A 500 -16.86 -16.05 3.30
C PRO A 500 -15.73 -15.08 3.72
N GLY A 501 -15.04 -14.43 2.76
CA GLY A 501 -13.98 -13.46 3.05
C GLY A 501 -14.48 -12.13 3.64
N LEU A 502 -13.53 -11.27 4.04
CA LEU A 502 -13.78 -9.93 4.60
C LEU A 502 -14.70 -9.12 3.68
N ALA A 503 -15.97 -9.03 4.07
CA ALA A 503 -17.04 -8.56 3.21
C ALA A 503 -16.84 -7.11 2.75
N ASN A 504 -16.15 -6.30 3.55
CA ASN A 504 -16.03 -4.85 3.45
C ASN A 504 -14.68 -4.36 2.92
N PHE A 505 -13.70 -5.21 2.60
CA PHE A 505 -12.37 -4.76 2.17
C PHE A 505 -12.18 -4.87 0.67
N ALA A 506 -11.73 -3.81 0.00
CA ALA A 506 -11.38 -3.87 -1.43
C ALA A 506 -10.23 -4.84 -1.75
N VAL A 507 -9.37 -5.14 -0.77
CA VAL A 507 -8.22 -6.04 -0.89
C VAL A 507 -8.40 -7.19 0.09
N ARG A 508 -8.39 -8.44 -0.41
CA ARG A 508 -8.42 -9.61 0.47
C ARG A 508 -7.09 -9.77 1.20
N ALA A 509 -7.18 -10.04 2.50
CA ALA A 509 -6.03 -10.36 3.33
C ALA A 509 -5.44 -11.73 2.99
N TYR A 510 -4.22 -11.98 3.50
CA TYR A 510 -3.62 -13.29 3.45
C TYR A 510 -4.54 -14.30 4.18
N PRO A 511 -4.97 -15.39 3.53
CA PRO A 511 -5.99 -16.27 4.09
C PRO A 511 -5.37 -17.36 4.99
N SER A 512 -4.80 -16.92 6.12
CA SER A 512 -4.09 -17.77 7.08
C SER A 512 -4.94 -18.92 7.64
N GLN A 513 -6.26 -18.80 7.64
CA GLN A 513 -7.17 -19.88 8.06
C GLN A 513 -7.09 -21.15 7.21
N TRP A 514 -6.43 -21.09 6.05
CA TRP A 514 -6.17 -22.23 5.17
C TRP A 514 -4.80 -22.89 5.39
N GLU A 515 -4.01 -22.41 6.35
CA GLU A 515 -2.77 -23.08 6.74
C GLU A 515 -3.08 -24.37 7.51
N ARG A 516 -2.45 -25.49 7.12
CA ARG A 516 -2.72 -26.82 7.68
C ARG A 516 -1.48 -27.70 7.68
N HIS A 517 -1.33 -28.47 8.75
CA HIS A 517 -0.40 -29.59 8.82
C HIS A 517 -1.12 -30.86 8.37
N LEU A 518 -0.59 -31.55 7.36
CA LEU A 518 -1.22 -32.74 6.76
C LEU A 518 -0.25 -33.92 6.82
N GLN A 519 -0.80 -35.11 7.06
CA GLN A 519 -0.04 -36.36 7.00
C GLN A 519 -0.56 -37.22 5.85
N LEU A 520 0.34 -37.64 4.97
CA LEU A 520 0.06 -38.54 3.84
C LEU A 520 -0.04 -40.00 4.30
N LYS A 521 -0.55 -40.86 3.42
CA LYS A 521 -0.80 -42.29 3.73
C LYS A 521 0.46 -43.07 4.10
N ASP A 522 1.61 -42.63 3.61
CA ASP A 522 2.93 -43.20 3.89
C ASP A 522 3.57 -42.62 5.18
N GLY A 523 2.83 -41.81 5.93
CA GLY A 523 3.29 -41.17 7.17
C GLY A 523 4.04 -39.85 6.96
N TRP A 524 4.30 -39.45 5.71
CA TRP A 524 5.01 -38.21 5.39
C TRP A 524 4.21 -36.98 5.80
N ARG A 525 4.86 -36.07 6.54
CA ARG A 525 4.24 -34.86 7.07
C ARG A 525 4.60 -33.66 6.22
N ILE A 526 3.58 -32.90 5.85
CA ILE A 526 3.69 -31.70 5.02
C ILE A 526 2.94 -30.54 5.68
N PHE A 527 3.49 -29.34 5.55
CA PHE A 527 2.80 -28.10 5.90
C PHE A 527 2.29 -27.43 4.62
N VAL A 528 0.98 -27.19 4.55
CA VAL A 528 0.35 -26.55 3.40
C VAL A 528 -0.14 -25.17 3.81
N ARG A 529 0.19 -24.16 3.01
CA ARG A 529 -0.25 -22.78 3.23
C ARG A 529 -0.48 -22.02 1.91
N PRO A 530 -1.28 -20.94 1.92
CA PRO A 530 -1.37 -20.05 0.77
C PRO A 530 0.00 -19.50 0.36
N LEU A 531 0.24 -19.41 -0.95
CA LEU A 531 1.47 -18.89 -1.57
C LEU A 531 1.64 -17.41 -1.28
N ARG A 532 2.87 -16.98 -0.97
CA ARG A 532 3.26 -15.60 -0.68
C ARG A 532 4.21 -15.08 -1.76
N PRO A 533 4.18 -13.78 -2.13
CA PRO A 533 5.20 -13.15 -2.95
C PRO A 533 6.66 -13.49 -2.60
N GLU A 534 7.04 -13.60 -1.32
CA GLU A 534 8.41 -13.94 -0.90
C GLU A 534 8.81 -15.38 -1.22
N ASP A 535 7.87 -16.24 -1.60
CA ASP A 535 8.15 -17.63 -1.96
C ASP A 535 8.82 -17.76 -3.34
N GLU A 536 9.18 -16.64 -3.97
CA GLU A 536 9.82 -16.62 -5.28
C GLU A 536 11.11 -17.47 -5.34
N PRO A 537 12.06 -17.34 -4.39
CA PRO A 537 13.25 -18.21 -4.36
C PRO A 537 12.88 -19.68 -4.16
N THR A 538 11.86 -19.95 -3.34
CA THR A 538 11.37 -21.30 -3.07
C THR A 538 10.76 -21.94 -4.32
N ILE A 539 9.98 -21.20 -5.11
CA ILE A 539 9.45 -21.67 -6.39
C ILE A 539 10.59 -21.89 -7.39
N HIS A 540 11.56 -20.98 -7.44
CA HIS A 540 12.71 -21.13 -8.33
C HIS A 540 13.46 -22.44 -8.05
N GLU A 541 13.75 -22.72 -6.79
CA GLU A 541 14.38 -23.98 -6.39
C GLU A 541 13.49 -25.19 -6.68
N PHE A 542 12.20 -25.13 -6.34
CA PHE A 542 11.22 -26.18 -6.65
C PHE A 542 11.21 -26.56 -8.13
N LEU A 543 11.22 -25.58 -9.03
CA LEU A 543 11.17 -25.81 -10.48
C LEU A 543 12.43 -26.54 -11.00
N ARG A 544 13.56 -26.48 -10.30
CA ARG A 544 14.79 -27.23 -10.65
C ARG A 544 14.63 -28.74 -10.39
N HIS A 545 13.72 -29.12 -9.50
CA HIS A 545 13.38 -30.52 -9.18
C HIS A 545 12.22 -31.07 -10.03
N VAL A 546 11.79 -30.33 -11.06
CA VAL A 546 10.75 -30.74 -12.02
C VAL A 546 11.38 -31.03 -13.37
N THR A 547 11.11 -32.21 -13.92
CA THR A 547 11.63 -32.60 -15.25
C THR A 547 11.01 -31.78 -16.38
N SER A 548 11.76 -31.60 -17.48
CA SER A 548 11.25 -30.90 -18.68
C SER A 548 9.99 -31.55 -19.27
N HIS A 549 9.83 -32.87 -19.10
CA HIS A 549 8.62 -33.58 -19.51
C HIS A 549 7.41 -33.11 -18.70
N ASP A 550 7.51 -33.06 -17.36
CA ASP A 550 6.41 -32.62 -16.49
C ASP A 550 6.08 -31.13 -16.67
N LEU A 551 7.08 -30.31 -16.93
CA LEU A 551 6.87 -28.90 -17.28
C LEU A 551 6.12 -28.76 -18.59
N ARG A 552 6.46 -29.55 -19.61
CA ARG A 552 5.69 -29.60 -20.86
C ARG A 552 4.25 -30.05 -20.61
N LEU A 553 4.04 -31.08 -19.79
CA LEU A 553 2.69 -31.53 -19.44
C LEU A 553 1.85 -30.43 -18.78
N ARG A 554 2.49 -29.51 -18.04
CA ARG A 554 1.85 -28.40 -17.35
C ARG A 554 1.62 -27.16 -18.20
N PHE A 555 2.58 -26.80 -19.05
CA PHE A 555 2.61 -25.55 -19.81
C PHE A 555 2.33 -25.73 -21.31
N PHE A 556 2.09 -26.96 -21.77
CA PHE A 556 1.81 -27.31 -23.17
C PHE A 556 2.97 -26.96 -24.13
N ALA A 557 4.11 -26.53 -23.58
CA ALA A 557 5.29 -26.12 -24.33
C ALA A 557 6.58 -26.45 -23.56
N PRO A 558 7.69 -26.72 -24.27
CA PRO A 558 8.99 -26.90 -23.64
C PRO A 558 9.47 -25.57 -23.03
N MET A 559 9.50 -25.51 -21.70
CA MET A 559 10.04 -24.37 -20.95
C MET A 559 11.55 -24.54 -20.77
N LYS A 560 12.35 -23.57 -21.22
CA LYS A 560 13.83 -23.61 -21.15
C LYS A 560 14.43 -22.77 -20.02
N GLU A 561 13.81 -21.64 -19.67
CA GLU A 561 14.32 -20.73 -18.65
C GLU A 561 13.19 -20.20 -17.78
N PHE A 562 13.45 -20.10 -16.48
CA PHE A 562 12.56 -19.47 -15.50
C PHE A 562 13.14 -18.13 -15.09
N THR A 563 12.77 -17.09 -15.84
CA THR A 563 13.17 -15.73 -15.51
C THR A 563 12.54 -15.28 -14.19
N HIS A 564 13.21 -14.36 -13.49
CA HIS A 564 12.67 -13.68 -12.30
C HIS A 564 11.25 -13.14 -12.56
N GLU A 565 11.06 -12.47 -13.70
CA GLU A 565 9.75 -11.93 -14.12
C GLU A 565 8.67 -13.02 -14.24
N PHE A 566 9.01 -14.20 -14.77
CA PHE A 566 8.05 -15.30 -14.88
C PHE A 566 7.64 -15.83 -13.49
N ILE A 567 8.59 -16.04 -12.58
CA ILE A 567 8.30 -16.58 -11.24
C ILE A 567 7.55 -15.54 -10.39
N ALA A 568 7.92 -14.27 -10.47
CA ALA A 568 7.19 -13.19 -9.82
C ALA A 568 5.70 -13.17 -10.23
N ARG A 569 5.40 -13.44 -11.51
CA ARG A 569 4.00 -13.58 -11.98
C ARG A 569 3.26 -14.77 -11.37
N LEU A 570 3.99 -15.82 -10.96
CA LEU A 570 3.40 -16.98 -10.31
C LEU A 570 3.17 -16.77 -8.82
N THR A 571 4.01 -16.01 -8.11
CA THR A 571 3.91 -15.78 -6.66
C THR A 571 2.96 -14.65 -6.29
N GLN A 572 2.82 -13.64 -7.16
CA GLN A 572 2.10 -12.41 -6.87
C GLN A 572 0.59 -12.51 -7.12
N LEU A 573 -0.10 -13.29 -6.31
CA LEU A 573 -1.54 -13.55 -6.41
C LEU A 573 -2.42 -12.42 -5.83
N ASP A 574 -3.61 -12.29 -6.40
CA ASP A 574 -4.72 -11.56 -5.79
C ASP A 574 -5.71 -12.58 -5.22
N TYR A 575 -5.70 -12.77 -3.90
CA TYR A 575 -6.55 -13.76 -3.20
C TYR A 575 -8.05 -13.53 -3.40
N ALA A 576 -8.47 -12.36 -3.91
CA ALA A 576 -9.84 -12.20 -4.37
C ALA A 576 -10.16 -13.17 -5.50
N ARG A 577 -9.29 -13.31 -6.51
CA ARG A 577 -9.59 -13.98 -7.77
C ARG A 577 -8.71 -15.18 -8.07
N ALA A 578 -7.59 -15.31 -7.38
CA ALA A 578 -6.64 -16.38 -7.60
C ALA A 578 -6.12 -16.88 -6.26
N MET A 579 -6.04 -18.19 -6.10
CA MET A 579 -5.45 -18.84 -4.94
C MET A 579 -4.37 -19.80 -5.39
N ALA A 580 -3.31 -19.93 -4.61
CA ALA A 580 -2.40 -21.05 -4.72
C ALA A 580 -2.00 -21.50 -3.33
N PHE A 581 -1.94 -22.81 -3.14
CA PHE A 581 -1.40 -23.45 -1.95
C PHE A 581 -0.07 -24.08 -2.31
N ILE A 582 0.94 -23.84 -1.49
CA ILE A 582 2.21 -24.56 -1.54
C ILE A 582 2.23 -25.62 -0.46
N ALA A 583 2.79 -26.79 -0.80
CA ALA A 583 3.14 -27.82 0.16
C ALA A 583 4.64 -27.76 0.44
N LEU A 584 4.98 -27.69 1.71
CA LEU A 584 6.34 -27.71 2.24
C LEU A 584 6.54 -29.01 3.01
N ASP A 585 7.69 -29.67 2.83
CA ASP A 585 8.10 -30.77 3.70
C ASP A 585 8.39 -30.24 5.11
N GLU A 586 7.82 -30.83 6.16
CA GLU A 586 8.03 -30.33 7.53
C GLU A 586 9.47 -30.55 8.04
N ALA A 587 10.19 -31.54 7.52
CA ALA A 587 11.55 -31.85 7.95
C ALA A 587 12.59 -30.96 7.25
N THR A 588 12.42 -30.72 5.94
CA THR A 588 13.41 -29.97 5.14
C THR A 588 13.00 -28.51 4.88
N HIS A 589 11.72 -28.16 5.08
CA HIS A 589 11.10 -26.91 4.63
C HIS A 589 11.16 -26.68 3.11
N GLU A 590 11.52 -27.70 2.33
CA GLU A 590 11.54 -27.60 0.88
C GLU A 590 10.12 -27.67 0.31
N MET A 591 9.89 -26.91 -0.76
CA MET A 591 8.62 -26.98 -1.48
C MET A 591 8.54 -28.26 -2.31
N VAL A 592 7.44 -28.99 -2.14
CA VAL A 592 7.22 -30.30 -2.76
C VAL A 592 6.08 -30.32 -3.77
N GLY A 593 5.22 -29.30 -3.74
CA GLY A 593 4.17 -29.11 -4.73
C GLY A 593 3.42 -27.81 -4.58
N VAL A 594 2.68 -27.45 -5.63
CA VAL A 594 1.79 -26.30 -5.69
C VAL A 594 0.50 -26.67 -6.41
N VAL A 595 -0.62 -26.23 -5.86
CA VAL A 595 -1.93 -26.23 -6.54
C VAL A 595 -2.46 -24.81 -6.58
N ARG A 596 -3.12 -24.44 -7.65
CA ARG A 596 -3.68 -23.10 -7.84
C ARG A 596 -5.02 -23.14 -8.52
N ILE A 597 -5.77 -22.06 -8.37
CA ILE A 597 -7.03 -21.78 -9.03
C ILE A 597 -7.15 -20.30 -9.39
N HIS A 598 -7.71 -20.01 -10.55
CA HIS A 598 -8.00 -18.68 -11.05
C HIS A 598 -9.48 -18.59 -11.43
N SER A 599 -10.24 -17.76 -10.71
CA SER A 599 -11.66 -17.54 -10.96
C SER A 599 -11.90 -16.62 -12.15
N ASP A 600 -12.96 -16.90 -12.89
CA ASP A 600 -13.43 -16.06 -14.00
C ASP A 600 -13.87 -14.65 -13.54
N SER A 601 -14.29 -13.78 -14.47
CA SER A 601 -14.70 -12.40 -14.13
C SER A 601 -16.04 -12.27 -13.42
N ILE A 602 -16.87 -13.31 -13.42
CA ILE A 602 -18.20 -13.32 -12.84
C ILE A 602 -18.30 -14.22 -11.59
N TYR A 603 -17.17 -14.83 -11.18
CA TYR A 603 -17.07 -15.77 -10.06
C TYR A 603 -17.99 -16.99 -10.18
N GLU A 604 -18.24 -17.48 -11.39
CA GLU A 604 -19.03 -18.69 -11.59
C GLU A 604 -18.17 -19.95 -11.68
N SER A 605 -17.01 -19.84 -12.33
CA SER A 605 -16.08 -20.95 -12.54
C SER A 605 -14.64 -20.56 -12.26
N GLY A 606 -13.80 -21.56 -12.01
CA GLY A 606 -12.36 -21.36 -11.79
C GLY A 606 -11.50 -22.37 -12.54
N GLU A 607 -10.43 -21.89 -13.15
CA GLU A 607 -9.42 -22.73 -13.79
C GLU A 607 -8.38 -23.15 -12.75
N TYR A 608 -8.22 -24.45 -12.54
CA TYR A 608 -7.22 -24.97 -11.59
C TYR A 608 -5.98 -25.47 -12.30
N ALA A 609 -4.89 -25.60 -11.55
CA ALA A 609 -3.69 -26.25 -12.02
C ALA A 609 -2.84 -26.77 -10.86
N ILE A 610 -2.09 -27.84 -11.11
CA ILE A 610 -1.23 -28.47 -10.10
C ILE A 610 0.13 -28.81 -10.70
N LEU A 611 1.19 -28.69 -9.90
CA LEU A 611 2.54 -29.11 -10.23
C LEU A 611 3.23 -29.64 -8.97
N LEU A 612 3.89 -30.78 -9.07
CA LEU A 612 4.61 -31.44 -7.98
C LEU A 612 6.06 -31.70 -8.40
N ARG A 613 6.97 -31.90 -7.44
CA ARG A 613 8.31 -32.39 -7.78
C ARG A 613 8.22 -33.75 -8.45
N SER A 614 9.02 -33.95 -9.49
CA SER A 614 8.93 -35.15 -10.33
C SER A 614 9.33 -36.43 -9.57
N ASP A 615 10.22 -36.31 -8.59
CA ASP A 615 10.75 -37.39 -7.75
C ASP A 615 9.78 -37.85 -6.64
N LEU A 616 8.70 -37.12 -6.38
CA LEU A 616 7.77 -37.37 -5.26
C LEU A 616 6.38 -37.85 -5.73
N LYS A 617 6.26 -38.24 -7.00
CA LYS A 617 5.03 -38.80 -7.57
C LYS A 617 4.65 -40.13 -6.92
N GLY A 618 3.35 -40.44 -6.91
CA GLY A 618 2.83 -41.71 -6.38
C GLY A 618 2.65 -41.75 -4.84
N ARG A 619 3.07 -40.70 -4.11
CA ARG A 619 2.94 -40.63 -2.63
C ARG A 619 1.61 -40.06 -2.13
N GLY A 620 0.69 -39.70 -3.04
CA GLY A 620 -0.63 -39.15 -2.70
C GLY A 620 -0.69 -37.62 -2.53
N LEU A 621 0.45 -36.91 -2.66
CA LEU A 621 0.50 -35.44 -2.51
C LEU A 621 -0.46 -34.69 -3.45
N GLY A 622 -0.50 -35.08 -4.72
CA GLY A 622 -1.38 -34.44 -5.71
C GLY A 622 -2.85 -34.54 -5.35
N TRP A 623 -3.25 -35.68 -4.78
CA TRP A 623 -4.62 -35.92 -4.33
C TRP A 623 -5.01 -34.99 -3.19
N VAL A 624 -4.17 -34.89 -2.16
CA VAL A 624 -4.40 -34.05 -0.99
C VAL A 624 -4.51 -32.57 -1.40
N LEU A 625 -3.63 -32.11 -2.27
CA LEU A 625 -3.66 -30.74 -2.78
C LEU A 625 -4.90 -30.45 -3.64
N MET A 626 -5.32 -31.41 -4.49
CA MET A 626 -6.56 -31.27 -5.26
C MET A 626 -7.79 -31.23 -4.37
N GLN A 627 -7.86 -32.04 -3.31
CA GLN A 627 -8.97 -31.97 -2.35
C GLN A 627 -9.03 -30.60 -1.66
N LEU A 628 -7.88 -30.05 -1.28
CA LEU A 628 -7.78 -28.72 -0.66
C LEU A 628 -8.29 -27.62 -1.60
N ILE A 629 -7.90 -27.63 -2.88
CA ILE A 629 -8.35 -26.60 -3.83
C ILE A 629 -9.85 -26.72 -4.16
N ILE A 630 -10.41 -27.94 -4.15
CA ILE A 630 -11.86 -28.18 -4.31
C ILE A 630 -12.62 -27.64 -3.09
N GLU A 631 -12.12 -27.91 -1.88
CA GLU A 631 -12.70 -27.37 -0.63
C GLU A 631 -12.68 -25.84 -0.64
N TYR A 632 -11.55 -25.24 -1.03
CA TYR A 632 -11.42 -23.80 -1.22
C TYR A 632 -12.43 -23.26 -2.25
N ALA A 633 -12.52 -23.89 -3.43
CA ALA A 633 -13.43 -23.44 -4.48
C ALA A 633 -14.91 -23.48 -4.06
N ARG A 634 -15.31 -24.50 -3.28
CA ARG A 634 -16.65 -24.57 -2.67
C ARG A 634 -16.88 -23.47 -1.65
N SER A 635 -15.89 -23.21 -0.80
CA SER A 635 -15.99 -22.14 0.20
C SER A 635 -16.19 -20.78 -0.47
N GLU A 636 -15.55 -20.55 -1.63
CA GLU A 636 -15.69 -19.32 -2.42
C GLU A 636 -17.02 -19.22 -3.18
N GLY A 637 -17.83 -20.29 -3.19
CA GLY A 637 -19.11 -20.34 -3.89
C GLY A 637 -19.00 -20.50 -5.40
N LEU A 638 -17.88 -21.02 -5.92
CA LEU A 638 -17.75 -21.35 -7.33
C LEU A 638 -18.70 -22.50 -7.69
N LYS A 639 -19.32 -22.44 -8.88
CA LYS A 639 -20.25 -23.46 -9.37
C LYS A 639 -19.54 -24.62 -10.06
N ALA A 640 -18.37 -24.37 -10.62
CA ALA A 640 -17.56 -25.38 -11.29
C ALA A 640 -16.07 -25.01 -11.30
N ILE A 641 -15.21 -26.02 -11.46
CA ILE A 641 -13.79 -25.83 -11.76
C ILE A 641 -13.38 -26.67 -12.96
N SER A 642 -12.46 -26.16 -13.77
CA SER A 642 -11.99 -26.83 -14.98
C SER A 642 -10.48 -26.66 -15.19
N CYS A 643 -9.90 -27.51 -16.03
CA CYS A 643 -8.52 -27.41 -16.49
C CYS A 643 -8.38 -28.18 -17.80
N ASP A 644 -7.54 -27.68 -18.69
CA ASP A 644 -7.10 -28.42 -19.86
C ASP A 644 -5.93 -29.32 -19.48
N VAL A 645 -5.98 -30.59 -19.89
CA VAL A 645 -4.95 -31.58 -19.61
C VAL A 645 -4.58 -32.31 -20.89
N LEU A 646 -3.29 -32.40 -21.21
CA LEU A 646 -2.82 -33.18 -22.35
C LEU A 646 -3.23 -34.65 -22.21
N GLN A 647 -3.71 -35.24 -23.32
CA GLN A 647 -4.22 -36.63 -23.35
C GLN A 647 -3.16 -37.66 -22.93
N GLU A 648 -1.87 -37.36 -23.17
CA GLU A 648 -0.73 -38.19 -22.73
C GLU A 648 -0.54 -38.21 -21.19
N ASN A 649 -1.10 -37.25 -20.44
CA ASN A 649 -0.98 -37.16 -18.99
C ASN A 649 -1.99 -38.08 -18.26
N THR A 650 -1.88 -39.38 -18.52
CA THR A 650 -2.77 -40.42 -17.97
C THR A 650 -2.89 -40.38 -16.45
N VAL A 651 -1.79 -40.11 -15.74
CA VAL A 651 -1.74 -40.01 -14.27
C VAL A 651 -2.66 -38.90 -13.75
N MET A 652 -2.64 -37.73 -14.38
CA MET A 652 -3.51 -36.61 -14.01
C MET A 652 -4.98 -36.93 -14.32
N LEU A 653 -5.25 -37.47 -15.50
CA LEU A 653 -6.61 -37.82 -15.92
C LEU A 653 -7.24 -38.88 -15.00
N ASP A 654 -6.48 -39.89 -14.58
CA ASP A 654 -6.96 -40.92 -13.65
C ASP A 654 -7.24 -40.34 -12.26
N MET A 655 -6.37 -39.46 -11.75
CA MET A 655 -6.62 -38.76 -10.49
C MET A 655 -7.90 -37.93 -10.57
N CYS A 656 -8.11 -37.17 -11.65
CA CYS A 656 -9.31 -36.36 -11.84
C CYS A 656 -10.58 -37.21 -11.92
N ARG A 657 -10.56 -38.34 -12.64
CA ARG A 657 -11.71 -39.27 -12.67
C ARG A 657 -12.08 -39.78 -11.29
N GLN A 658 -11.08 -40.17 -10.48
CA GLN A 658 -11.32 -40.67 -9.13
C GLN A 658 -11.80 -39.58 -8.15
N LEU A 659 -11.44 -38.32 -8.40
CA LEU A 659 -11.96 -37.15 -7.67
C LEU A 659 -13.34 -36.69 -8.17
N GLY A 660 -13.90 -37.34 -9.19
CA GLY A 660 -15.25 -37.07 -9.70
C GLY A 660 -15.34 -36.04 -10.83
N PHE A 661 -14.22 -35.70 -11.48
CA PHE A 661 -14.24 -34.83 -12.65
C PHE A 661 -14.78 -35.57 -13.88
N ASP A 662 -15.56 -34.85 -14.69
CA ASP A 662 -15.91 -35.25 -16.05
C ASP A 662 -14.72 -34.94 -16.96
N VAL A 663 -14.28 -35.92 -17.76
CA VAL A 663 -13.11 -35.82 -18.64
C VAL A 663 -13.57 -36.05 -20.07
N LYS A 664 -13.43 -35.04 -20.93
CA LYS A 664 -13.83 -35.11 -22.34
C LYS A 664 -12.69 -34.65 -23.25
N PRO A 665 -12.43 -35.34 -24.37
CA PRO A 665 -11.52 -34.83 -25.40
C PRO A 665 -12.02 -33.48 -25.92
N ASP A 666 -11.10 -32.55 -26.16
CA ASP A 666 -11.45 -31.28 -26.78
C ASP A 666 -11.84 -31.52 -28.27
N PRO A 667 -12.98 -31.01 -28.75
CA PRO A 667 -13.43 -31.22 -30.12
C PRO A 667 -12.53 -30.57 -31.19
N ALA A 668 -11.82 -29.50 -30.84
CA ALA A 668 -10.94 -28.73 -31.73
C ALA A 668 -9.47 -29.20 -31.64
N GLU A 669 -9.02 -29.62 -30.46
CA GLU A 669 -7.65 -30.08 -30.21
C GLU A 669 -7.63 -31.48 -29.57
N PRO A 670 -7.58 -32.57 -30.38
CA PRO A 670 -7.72 -33.95 -29.89
C PRO A 670 -6.67 -34.38 -28.87
N ASP A 671 -5.51 -33.72 -28.86
CA ASP A 671 -4.41 -33.97 -27.92
C ASP A 671 -4.67 -33.38 -26.52
N ILE A 672 -5.78 -32.67 -26.33
CA ILE A 672 -6.20 -32.02 -25.08
C ILE A 672 -7.52 -32.62 -24.59
N CYS A 673 -7.65 -32.74 -23.26
CA CYS A 673 -8.89 -33.10 -22.58
C CYS A 673 -9.36 -31.95 -21.70
N ASP A 674 -10.61 -31.53 -21.84
CA ASP A 674 -11.32 -30.66 -20.89
C ASP A 674 -11.71 -31.50 -19.66
N VAL A 675 -11.20 -31.11 -18.50
CA VAL A 675 -11.42 -31.79 -17.22
C VAL A 675 -12.20 -30.88 -16.29
N ARG A 676 -13.48 -31.19 -16.05
CA ARG A 676 -14.42 -30.31 -15.34
C ARG A 676 -15.12 -30.98 -14.17
N LEU A 677 -15.17 -30.30 -13.03
CA LEU A 677 -15.95 -30.69 -11.85
C LEU A 677 -17.03 -29.64 -11.57
N LYS A 678 -18.27 -30.08 -11.38
CA LYS A 678 -19.35 -29.26 -10.81
C LYS A 678 -19.28 -29.36 -9.28
N LEU A 679 -19.35 -28.22 -8.60
CA LEU A 679 -19.02 -28.12 -7.17
C LEU A 679 -20.20 -28.29 -6.22
#